data_AF-A0A5C1DDH9-F1
#
_entry.id   AF-A0A5C1DDH9-F1
#
_cell.length_a   1.000
_cell.length_b   1.000
_cell.length_c   1.000
_cell.angle_alpha   90.00
_cell.angle_beta   90.00
_cell.angle_gamma   90.00
#
_symmetry.space_group_name_H-M   'P 1'
#
loop_
_entity.id
_entity.type
_entity.pdbx_description
1 polymer ?
#
loop_
_entity_poly.entity_id
_entity_poly.type
_entity_poly.pdbx_seq_one_letter_code
_entity_poly.pdbx_strand_id
1 'polypeptide(L)'
;MSDTRPASPWHAGEQEMQRRAGSLDALAAVGPRVVRDHMPEQHRAFFRQLPFLAMAALDEAGRPWAGIVEGLPGFVDSPDPRALSIAALPSPADPLRDCLRPGAAVALLGIELHTRRRNRMNGELIELDDAGCVVAVRQSFGNCPKYIQQREFSFSREPGPRIVGSVEWMDELDDDARAAIAAADTFFVASACRDEAGGWQADVSHRGGKPGFVKIDGDALTIPDFAGNGYFNTLGNLLLHPRAGLLFVDFASGDTLQLAGQAQVLDAEAAAVFDDAERLWTFRVERVVRRRNALALRWTLREYSPFALATGSWPHAAPERRWLPLRVAQVEDESSVVRSLYFEPADGTAPPPFLPGQHLSLKVAGVDGARMRNYTLSQTGSYRISVKRQGKASARLHQLAPGDIVEALPPRGDFTLARADRPIALLAGGIGITPMLAFLHQLTENPAAMPPTLLAYATRNVAERAFDAELETLRVQSGGKLRIVKAVSQPETGRRLGVDYQHAGHVDIDLLRGYGLSLDGDVYLCGPAGFMQTLYEQLIDAGVEDARIHAEAFGPAGLRRVGHPVQALPAPADGAVPVRFAASALDAEWQPGQSLLELAESCGLNPDFSCRGGTCGSCRAALLAGQATYLQTPEYGTQPGEILLCCAYPAAGADRLEINL
;
A
#
# COMPACT_ATOMS: atom_id res chain seq x y z
N MET A 1 -30.74 -4.97 -54.62
CA MET A 1 -29.36 -4.95 -54.10
C MET A 1 -29.42 -5.52 -52.69
N SER A 2 -28.88 -6.70 -52.49
CA SER A 2 -28.84 -7.35 -51.17
C SER A 2 -27.88 -6.54 -50.29
N ASP A 3 -28.41 -5.95 -49.22
CA ASP A 3 -27.67 -5.18 -48.22
C ASP A 3 -26.87 -6.15 -47.34
N THR A 4 -25.80 -6.76 -47.88
CA THR A 4 -24.87 -7.57 -47.10
C THR A 4 -23.91 -6.65 -46.36
N ARG A 5 -24.41 -5.98 -45.31
CA ARG A 5 -23.53 -5.46 -44.26
C ARG A 5 -22.83 -6.67 -43.62
N PRO A 6 -21.49 -6.66 -43.49
CA PRO A 6 -20.78 -7.73 -42.78
C PRO A 6 -21.34 -7.85 -41.35
N ALA A 7 -21.54 -9.08 -40.88
CA ALA A 7 -22.04 -9.33 -39.54
C ALA A 7 -21.15 -8.64 -38.50
N SER A 8 -21.76 -7.94 -37.54
CA SER A 8 -21.04 -7.26 -36.47
C SER A 8 -20.22 -8.29 -35.68
N PRO A 9 -18.93 -8.03 -35.38
CA PRO A 9 -18.15 -8.91 -34.51
C PRO A 9 -18.56 -8.79 -33.03
N TRP A 10 -19.43 -7.82 -32.71
CA TRP A 10 -19.94 -7.59 -31.37
C TRP A 10 -21.22 -8.36 -31.13
N HIS A 11 -21.34 -9.09 -30.03
CA HIS A 11 -22.57 -9.80 -29.70
C HIS A 11 -23.63 -8.85 -29.10
N ALA A 12 -24.87 -9.32 -28.95
CA ALA A 12 -26.01 -8.47 -28.56
C ALA A 12 -25.81 -7.70 -27.24
N GLY A 13 -25.14 -8.31 -26.26
CA GLY A 13 -24.85 -7.70 -24.96
C GLY A 13 -23.79 -6.60 -25.04
N GLU A 14 -22.75 -6.77 -25.84
CA GLU A 14 -21.78 -5.71 -26.14
C GLU A 14 -22.47 -4.54 -26.83
N GLN A 15 -23.27 -4.81 -27.88
CA GLN A 15 -24.01 -3.75 -28.60
C GLN A 15 -24.96 -2.97 -27.67
N GLU A 16 -25.59 -3.65 -26.71
CA GLU A 16 -26.41 -3.01 -25.68
C GLU A 16 -25.59 -2.04 -24.82
N MET A 17 -24.45 -2.47 -24.29
CA MET A 17 -23.56 -1.60 -23.51
C MET A 17 -22.99 -0.44 -24.33
N GLN A 18 -22.64 -0.69 -25.59
CA GLN A 18 -22.18 0.35 -26.52
C GLN A 18 -23.27 1.38 -26.79
N ARG A 19 -24.54 0.97 -26.87
CA ARG A 19 -25.67 1.89 -27.01
C ARG A 19 -25.86 2.74 -25.77
N ARG A 20 -25.80 2.15 -24.58
CA ARG A 20 -25.87 2.87 -23.29
C ARG A 20 -24.74 3.90 -23.14
N ALA A 21 -23.56 3.58 -23.68
CA ALA A 21 -22.40 4.48 -23.69
C ALA A 21 -22.38 5.47 -24.87
N GLY A 22 -23.38 5.45 -25.77
CA GLY A 22 -23.43 6.33 -26.95
C GLY A 22 -22.35 6.05 -28.01
N SER A 23 -21.75 4.85 -28.02
CA SER A 23 -20.60 4.49 -28.87
C SER A 23 -20.90 3.39 -29.91
N LEU A 24 -22.16 2.94 -30.02
CA LEU A 24 -22.58 1.84 -30.90
C LEU A 24 -22.16 2.04 -32.37
N ASP A 25 -22.52 3.16 -32.99
CA ASP A 25 -22.22 3.39 -34.41
C ASP A 25 -20.72 3.49 -34.68
N ALA A 26 -19.99 4.13 -33.77
CA ALA A 26 -18.54 4.25 -33.87
C ALA A 26 -17.85 2.88 -33.78
N LEU A 27 -18.29 2.02 -32.85
CA LEU A 27 -17.72 0.69 -32.66
C LEU A 27 -18.16 -0.31 -33.74
N ALA A 28 -19.36 -0.17 -34.31
CA ALA A 28 -19.79 -0.94 -35.46
C ALA A 28 -18.86 -0.70 -36.67
N ALA A 29 -18.40 0.55 -36.88
CA ALA A 29 -17.45 0.88 -37.93
C ALA A 29 -16.03 0.35 -37.67
N VAL A 30 -15.62 0.26 -36.41
CA VAL A 30 -14.26 -0.15 -36.00
C VAL A 30 -14.11 -1.67 -35.89
N GLY A 31 -15.13 -2.35 -35.38
CA GLY A 31 -15.12 -3.78 -35.04
C GLY A 31 -14.50 -4.68 -36.12
N PRO A 32 -15.00 -4.67 -37.37
CA PRO A 32 -14.50 -5.53 -38.44
C PRO A 32 -13.01 -5.33 -38.79
N ARG A 33 -12.42 -4.20 -38.40
CA ARG A 33 -11.00 -3.90 -38.63
C ARG A 33 -10.09 -4.37 -37.49
N VAL A 34 -10.64 -4.54 -36.28
CA VAL A 34 -9.87 -4.78 -35.05
C VAL A 34 -10.03 -6.19 -34.51
N VAL A 35 -11.23 -6.80 -34.64
CA VAL A 35 -11.50 -8.18 -34.26
C VAL A 35 -11.31 -9.08 -35.49
N ARG A 36 -10.41 -10.05 -35.38
CA ARG A 36 -10.05 -10.96 -36.47
C ARG A 36 -10.36 -12.40 -36.11
N ASP A 37 -10.71 -13.20 -37.10
CA ASP A 37 -10.89 -14.66 -36.98
C ASP A 37 -9.56 -15.45 -37.03
N HIS A 38 -8.43 -14.74 -36.95
CA HIS A 38 -7.08 -15.27 -37.00
C HIS A 38 -6.14 -14.36 -36.19
N MET A 39 -5.00 -14.92 -35.78
CA MET A 39 -3.93 -14.20 -35.09
C MET A 39 -2.94 -13.61 -36.11
N PRO A 40 -2.79 -12.27 -36.17
CA PRO A 40 -1.69 -11.65 -36.91
C PRO A 40 -0.33 -12.11 -36.38
N GLU A 41 0.71 -12.04 -37.21
CA GLU A 41 2.08 -12.44 -36.84
C GLU A 41 2.55 -11.78 -35.54
N GLN A 42 2.21 -10.51 -35.35
CA GLN A 42 2.56 -9.75 -34.14
C GLN A 42 1.90 -10.31 -32.87
N HIS A 43 0.71 -10.90 -32.96
CA HIS A 43 0.04 -11.57 -31.84
C HIS A 43 0.66 -12.95 -31.60
N ARG A 44 0.95 -13.71 -32.66
CA ARG A 44 1.58 -15.03 -32.58
C ARG A 44 2.94 -14.94 -31.87
N ALA A 45 3.80 -14.02 -32.31
CA ALA A 45 5.09 -13.76 -31.68
C ALA A 45 4.94 -13.29 -30.22
N PHE A 46 3.94 -12.45 -29.93
CA PHE A 46 3.67 -11.99 -28.58
C PHE A 46 3.24 -13.09 -27.63
N PHE A 47 2.34 -14.00 -28.03
CA PHE A 47 1.94 -15.10 -27.16
C PHE A 47 3.12 -16.06 -26.89
N ARG A 48 3.99 -16.28 -27.88
CA ARG A 48 5.15 -17.16 -27.76
C ARG A 48 6.18 -16.72 -26.72
N GLN A 49 6.37 -15.42 -26.51
CA GLN A 49 7.33 -14.90 -25.53
C GLN A 49 6.81 -14.88 -24.09
N LEU A 50 5.52 -15.12 -23.86
CA LEU A 50 4.95 -14.95 -22.52
C LEU A 50 5.41 -16.06 -21.56
N PRO A 51 5.62 -15.74 -20.27
CA PRO A 51 5.85 -16.73 -19.22
C PRO A 51 4.54 -17.24 -18.60
N PHE A 52 3.41 -16.61 -18.91
CA PHE A 52 2.07 -17.06 -18.53
C PHE A 52 0.99 -16.44 -19.42
N LEU A 53 -0.21 -17.00 -19.35
CA LEU A 53 -1.43 -16.37 -19.82
C LEU A 53 -2.56 -16.54 -18.79
N ALA A 54 -3.54 -15.64 -18.83
CA ALA A 54 -4.80 -15.86 -18.13
C ALA A 54 -5.76 -16.60 -19.07
N MET A 55 -6.42 -17.62 -18.56
CA MET A 55 -7.36 -18.47 -19.29
C MET A 55 -8.71 -18.49 -18.57
N ALA A 56 -9.80 -18.54 -19.33
CA ALA A 56 -11.12 -18.80 -18.80
C ALA A 56 -11.88 -19.82 -19.64
N ALA A 57 -12.70 -20.62 -18.96
CA ALA A 57 -13.62 -21.59 -19.52
C ALA A 57 -14.82 -21.78 -18.57
N LEU A 58 -15.80 -22.57 -18.98
CA LEU A 58 -17.01 -22.84 -18.20
C LEU A 58 -17.04 -24.29 -17.70
N ASP A 59 -17.47 -24.47 -16.45
CA ASP A 59 -17.80 -25.80 -15.93
C ASP A 59 -19.11 -26.33 -16.55
N GLU A 60 -19.49 -27.56 -16.17
CA GLU A 60 -20.73 -28.18 -16.67
C GLU A 60 -22.01 -27.42 -16.26
N ALA A 61 -21.97 -26.68 -15.15
CA ALA A 61 -23.06 -25.83 -14.68
C ALA A 61 -23.11 -24.46 -15.39
N GLY A 62 -22.19 -24.20 -16.33
CA GLY A 62 -22.09 -22.92 -17.02
C GLY A 62 -21.54 -21.80 -16.14
N ARG A 63 -20.79 -22.13 -15.07
CA ARG A 63 -20.07 -21.14 -14.25
C ARG A 63 -18.71 -20.86 -14.87
N PRO A 64 -18.38 -19.59 -15.18
CA PRO A 64 -17.06 -19.24 -15.67
C PRO A 64 -16.01 -19.33 -14.55
N TRP A 65 -14.83 -19.85 -14.88
CA TRP A 65 -13.65 -19.83 -14.02
C TRP A 65 -12.48 -19.17 -14.73
N ALA A 66 -11.68 -18.37 -14.01
CA ALA A 66 -10.44 -17.79 -14.49
C ALA A 66 -9.25 -18.46 -13.79
N GLY A 67 -8.16 -18.71 -14.52
CA GLY A 67 -6.92 -19.29 -14.00
C GLY A 67 -5.69 -18.73 -14.72
N ILE A 68 -4.51 -18.96 -14.14
CA ILE A 68 -3.22 -18.70 -14.78
C ILE A 68 -2.65 -20.01 -15.29
N VAL A 69 -2.20 -20.02 -16.55
CA VAL A 69 -1.37 -21.09 -17.11
C VAL A 69 0.04 -20.53 -17.28
N GLU A 70 1.00 -21.11 -16.57
CA GLU A 70 2.40 -20.71 -16.58
C GLU A 70 3.29 -21.73 -17.30
N GLY A 71 4.36 -21.25 -17.92
CA GLY A 71 5.33 -22.07 -18.61
C GLY A 71 6.56 -21.26 -18.98
N LEU A 72 7.65 -21.93 -19.33
CA LEU A 72 8.83 -21.23 -19.86
C LEU A 72 8.49 -20.63 -21.24
N PRO A 73 9.01 -19.43 -21.59
CA PRO A 73 8.76 -18.83 -22.89
C PRO A 73 8.96 -19.83 -24.05
N GLY A 74 7.99 -19.87 -24.96
CA GLY A 74 7.86 -20.90 -25.98
C GLY A 74 6.86 -22.02 -25.65
N PHE A 75 6.32 -22.08 -24.42
CA PHE A 75 5.26 -23.04 -24.07
C PHE A 75 3.94 -22.77 -24.80
N VAL A 76 3.75 -21.55 -25.29
CA VAL A 76 2.65 -21.19 -26.18
C VAL A 76 3.23 -21.01 -27.58
N ASP A 77 2.62 -21.62 -28.58
CA ASP A 77 3.03 -21.45 -29.97
C ASP A 77 1.81 -21.42 -30.89
N SER A 78 1.91 -20.73 -32.02
CA SER A 78 0.84 -20.66 -33.01
C SER A 78 1.41 -21.18 -34.34
N PRO A 79 1.23 -22.48 -34.67
CA PRO A 79 1.83 -23.05 -35.88
C PRO A 79 1.24 -22.40 -37.15
N ASP A 80 -0.02 -22.00 -37.10
CA ASP A 80 -0.70 -21.23 -38.14
C ASP A 80 -1.62 -20.16 -37.52
N PRO A 81 -2.09 -19.16 -38.29
CA PRO A 81 -2.89 -18.05 -37.76
C PRO A 81 -4.23 -18.44 -37.11
N ARG A 82 -4.75 -19.65 -37.31
CA ARG A 82 -6.05 -20.10 -36.82
C ARG A 82 -5.96 -21.09 -35.65
N ALA A 83 -4.77 -21.42 -35.18
CA ALA A 83 -4.57 -22.29 -34.02
C ALA A 83 -3.50 -21.76 -33.06
N LEU A 84 -3.72 -21.98 -31.77
CA LEU A 84 -2.74 -21.74 -30.70
C LEU A 84 -2.58 -23.03 -29.89
N SER A 85 -1.36 -23.55 -29.85
CA SER A 85 -0.94 -24.66 -29.00
C SER A 85 -0.39 -24.13 -27.68
N ILE A 86 -0.76 -24.78 -26.57
CA ILE A 86 -0.33 -24.47 -25.22
C ILE A 86 0.19 -25.76 -24.61
N ALA A 87 1.52 -25.90 -24.52
CA ALA A 87 2.22 -27.03 -23.91
C ALA A 87 2.30 -26.90 -22.38
N ALA A 88 1.17 -26.56 -21.77
CA ALA A 88 0.98 -26.48 -20.33
C ALA A 88 -0.51 -26.55 -20.00
N LEU A 89 -0.83 -26.97 -18.78
CA LEU A 89 -2.20 -27.04 -18.28
C LEU A 89 -2.28 -26.43 -16.89
N PRO A 90 -3.47 -25.95 -16.47
CA PRO A 90 -3.71 -25.58 -15.08
C PRO A 90 -3.39 -26.74 -14.13
N SER A 91 -3.01 -26.40 -12.90
CA SER A 91 -2.85 -27.38 -11.81
C SER A 91 -4.11 -28.26 -11.69
N PRO A 92 -3.99 -29.55 -11.32
CA PRO A 92 -5.16 -30.39 -11.04
C PRO A 92 -6.06 -29.85 -9.91
N ALA A 93 -5.53 -28.99 -9.04
CA ALA A 93 -6.32 -28.31 -8.02
C ALA A 93 -6.98 -27.00 -8.50
N ASP A 94 -6.72 -26.57 -9.74
CA ASP A 94 -7.37 -25.41 -10.34
C ASP A 94 -8.79 -25.76 -10.79
N PRO A 95 -9.85 -25.04 -10.36
CA PRO A 95 -11.20 -25.27 -10.88
C PRO A 95 -11.31 -25.04 -12.40
N LEU A 96 -10.40 -24.26 -13.00
CA LEU A 96 -10.31 -24.13 -14.45
C LEU A 96 -9.98 -25.47 -15.14
N ARG A 97 -9.26 -26.39 -14.47
CA ARG A 97 -8.84 -27.66 -15.06
C ARG A 97 -10.03 -28.49 -15.51
N ASP A 98 -11.08 -28.57 -14.69
CA ASP A 98 -12.30 -29.35 -14.97
C ASP A 98 -13.19 -28.70 -16.04
N CYS A 99 -12.90 -27.44 -16.40
CA CYS A 99 -13.61 -26.73 -17.46
C CYS A 99 -13.08 -27.11 -18.87
N LEU A 100 -11.87 -27.68 -18.96
CA LEU A 100 -11.21 -27.94 -20.24
C LEU A 100 -11.62 -29.30 -20.81
N ARG A 101 -12.22 -29.27 -22.00
CA ARG A 101 -12.65 -30.44 -22.77
C ARG A 101 -12.75 -30.08 -24.25
N PRO A 102 -12.51 -30.99 -25.20
CA PRO A 102 -12.73 -30.72 -26.62
C PRO A 102 -14.14 -30.18 -26.86
N GLY A 103 -14.25 -29.11 -27.66
CA GLY A 103 -15.48 -28.33 -27.89
C GLY A 103 -15.78 -27.24 -26.85
N ALA A 104 -15.00 -27.11 -25.78
CA ALA A 104 -15.20 -26.06 -24.79
C ALA A 104 -14.83 -24.68 -25.36
N ALA A 105 -15.65 -23.67 -25.05
CA ALA A 105 -15.30 -22.29 -25.29
C ALA A 105 -14.19 -21.86 -24.32
N VAL A 106 -13.10 -21.33 -24.86
CA VAL A 106 -11.93 -20.90 -24.09
C VAL A 106 -11.58 -19.46 -24.46
N ALA A 107 -11.30 -18.66 -23.44
CA ALA A 107 -10.78 -17.31 -23.60
C ALA A 107 -9.37 -17.21 -23.06
N LEU A 108 -8.49 -16.54 -23.81
CA LEU A 108 -7.10 -16.33 -23.43
C LEU A 108 -6.77 -14.84 -23.46
N LEU A 109 -6.12 -14.38 -22.39
CA LEU A 109 -5.50 -13.07 -22.32
C LEU A 109 -4.00 -13.26 -22.17
N GLY A 110 -3.28 -13.01 -23.25
CA GLY A 110 -1.84 -12.81 -23.20
C GLY A 110 -1.56 -11.43 -22.64
N ILE A 111 -0.78 -11.36 -21.56
CA ILE A 111 -0.46 -10.09 -20.88
C ILE A 111 1.00 -10.07 -20.43
N GLU A 112 1.68 -8.99 -20.78
CA GLU A 112 3.07 -8.73 -20.42
C GLU A 112 3.11 -7.52 -19.49
N LEU A 113 3.29 -7.78 -18.20
CA LEU A 113 3.14 -6.77 -17.16
C LEU A 113 4.25 -5.71 -17.21
N HIS A 114 5.50 -6.09 -17.52
CA HIS A 114 6.63 -5.15 -17.53
C HIS A 114 6.57 -4.12 -18.68
N THR A 115 5.91 -4.43 -19.80
CA THR A 115 5.69 -3.49 -20.92
C THR A 115 4.27 -2.96 -21.00
N ARG A 116 3.37 -3.40 -20.11
CA ARG A 116 1.93 -3.10 -20.13
C ARG A 116 1.25 -3.50 -21.44
N ARG A 117 1.73 -4.55 -22.12
CA ARG A 117 1.13 -5.03 -23.38
C ARG A 117 0.12 -6.15 -23.10
N ARG A 118 -1.02 -6.14 -23.78
CA ARG A 118 -1.98 -7.26 -23.74
C ARG A 118 -2.70 -7.49 -25.06
N ASN A 119 -2.92 -8.76 -25.39
CA ASN A 119 -3.70 -9.21 -26.54
C ASN A 119 -4.63 -10.34 -26.13
N ARG A 120 -5.80 -10.39 -26.76
CA ARG A 120 -6.79 -11.44 -26.55
C ARG A 120 -6.77 -12.46 -27.68
N MET A 121 -7.03 -13.70 -27.31
CA MET A 121 -7.40 -14.78 -28.22
C MET A 121 -8.53 -15.60 -27.59
N ASN A 122 -9.72 -15.55 -28.17
CA ASN A 122 -10.85 -16.38 -27.77
C ASN A 122 -11.13 -17.42 -28.85
N GLY A 123 -11.56 -18.61 -28.44
CA GLY A 123 -11.61 -19.75 -29.32
C GLY A 123 -12.36 -20.95 -28.75
N GLU A 124 -12.18 -22.07 -29.42
CA GLU A 124 -12.71 -23.37 -29.04
C GLU A 124 -11.55 -24.34 -28.84
N LEU A 125 -11.56 -25.07 -27.74
CA LEU A 125 -10.58 -26.10 -27.48
C LEU A 125 -10.83 -27.28 -28.43
N ILE A 126 -9.86 -27.64 -29.27
CA ILE A 126 -10.00 -28.72 -30.26
C ILE A 126 -9.24 -29.99 -29.87
N GLU A 127 -8.12 -29.86 -29.16
CA GLU A 127 -7.31 -30.98 -28.69
C GLU A 127 -6.90 -30.76 -27.23
N LEU A 128 -6.94 -31.83 -26.43
CA LEU A 128 -6.51 -31.86 -25.03
C LEU A 128 -5.84 -33.20 -24.77
N ASP A 129 -4.63 -33.16 -24.22
CA ASP A 129 -3.93 -34.34 -23.70
C ASP A 129 -3.31 -34.02 -22.32
N ASP A 130 -2.43 -34.89 -21.81
CA ASP A 130 -1.77 -34.68 -20.52
C ASP A 130 -0.68 -33.61 -20.55
N ALA A 131 -0.16 -33.27 -21.74
CA ALA A 131 0.93 -32.32 -21.95
C ALA A 131 0.43 -30.90 -22.23
N GLY A 132 -0.77 -30.74 -22.80
CA GLY A 132 -1.25 -29.44 -23.22
C GLY A 132 -2.61 -29.45 -23.92
N CYS A 133 -2.91 -28.34 -24.59
CA CYS A 133 -4.12 -28.21 -25.38
C CYS A 133 -3.89 -27.34 -26.63
N VAL A 134 -4.77 -27.52 -27.62
CA VAL A 134 -4.81 -26.69 -28.83
C VAL A 134 -6.17 -26.00 -28.91
N VAL A 135 -6.14 -24.69 -29.15
CA VAL A 135 -7.33 -23.84 -29.25
C VAL A 135 -7.43 -23.28 -30.66
N ALA A 136 -8.56 -23.54 -31.32
CA ALA A 136 -8.91 -22.92 -32.60
C ALA A 136 -9.35 -21.48 -32.38
N VAL A 137 -8.75 -20.55 -33.11
CA VAL A 137 -8.98 -19.11 -32.97
C VAL A 137 -10.34 -18.73 -33.55
N ARG A 138 -11.17 -18.06 -32.75
CA ARG A 138 -12.41 -17.42 -33.20
C ARG A 138 -12.29 -15.90 -33.22
N GLN A 139 -11.58 -15.32 -32.26
CA GLN A 139 -11.36 -13.88 -32.15
C GLN A 139 -9.95 -13.58 -31.67
N SER A 140 -9.25 -12.64 -32.33
CA SER A 140 -7.99 -12.08 -31.84
C SER A 140 -7.89 -10.57 -32.06
N PHE A 141 -7.54 -9.84 -31.01
CA PHE A 141 -7.45 -8.38 -31.02
C PHE A 141 -6.60 -7.85 -29.85
N GLY A 142 -6.14 -6.60 -29.97
CA GLY A 142 -5.44 -5.90 -28.89
C GLY A 142 -6.42 -5.20 -27.95
N ASN A 143 -6.06 -5.09 -26.67
CA ASN A 143 -6.86 -4.36 -25.67
C ASN A 143 -6.09 -3.19 -25.07
N CYS A 144 -6.85 -2.21 -24.55
CA CYS A 144 -6.30 -0.99 -23.94
C CYS A 144 -5.30 -1.33 -22.81
N PRO A 145 -4.06 -0.80 -22.79
CA PRO A 145 -3.07 -1.12 -21.75
C PRO A 145 -3.25 -0.35 -20.44
N LYS A 146 -4.22 0.58 -20.38
CA LYS A 146 -4.49 1.39 -19.19
C LYS A 146 -4.76 0.48 -17.98
N TYR A 147 -4.25 0.89 -16.82
CA TYR A 147 -4.38 0.19 -15.53
C TYR A 147 -3.51 -1.06 -15.35
N ILE A 148 -2.70 -1.47 -16.33
CA ILE A 148 -1.74 -2.57 -16.11
C ILE A 148 -0.56 -2.05 -15.29
N GLN A 149 -0.35 -2.66 -14.14
CA GLN A 149 0.74 -2.31 -13.24
C GLN A 149 2.06 -2.93 -13.74
N GLN A 150 3.16 -2.17 -13.67
CA GLN A 150 4.45 -2.66 -14.14
C GLN A 150 5.07 -3.62 -13.13
N ARG A 151 5.37 -4.84 -13.56
CA ARG A 151 5.94 -5.91 -12.74
C ARG A 151 7.00 -6.68 -13.50
N GLU A 152 8.10 -6.98 -12.82
CA GLU A 152 9.09 -7.95 -13.29
C GLU A 152 8.79 -9.32 -12.69
N PHE A 153 8.95 -10.37 -13.48
CA PHE A 153 8.69 -11.74 -13.04
C PHE A 153 9.99 -12.51 -12.77
N SER A 154 9.87 -13.52 -11.93
CA SER A 154 10.86 -14.57 -11.72
C SER A 154 10.13 -15.89 -11.46
N PHE A 155 10.80 -17.02 -11.65
CA PHE A 155 10.28 -18.33 -11.29
C PHE A 155 10.89 -18.75 -9.95
N SER A 156 10.07 -19.03 -8.94
CA SER A 156 10.55 -19.58 -7.66
C SER A 156 10.85 -21.08 -7.76
N ARG A 157 10.36 -21.73 -8.81
CA ARG A 157 10.51 -23.16 -9.14
C ARG A 157 10.21 -23.37 -10.62
N GLU A 158 10.45 -24.57 -11.14
CA GLU A 158 10.02 -24.94 -12.49
C GLU A 158 8.46 -24.93 -12.59
N PRO A 159 7.89 -24.24 -13.60
CA PRO A 159 6.44 -24.19 -13.79
C PRO A 159 5.87 -25.56 -14.18
N GLY A 160 4.60 -25.81 -13.83
CA GLY A 160 3.89 -27.01 -14.27
C GLY A 160 2.67 -27.38 -13.42
N PRO A 161 1.86 -28.35 -13.88
CA PRO A 161 0.59 -28.71 -13.25
C PRO A 161 0.80 -29.55 -11.98
N ARG A 162 1.18 -28.89 -10.88
CA ARG A 162 1.41 -29.53 -9.57
C ARG A 162 0.46 -28.95 -8.53
N ILE A 163 0.10 -29.77 -7.55
CA ILE A 163 -0.55 -29.28 -6.33
C ILE A 163 0.58 -28.93 -5.37
N VAL A 164 0.74 -27.64 -5.10
CA VAL A 164 1.72 -27.08 -4.16
C VAL A 164 0.93 -26.27 -3.14
N GLY A 165 1.17 -26.50 -1.85
CA GLY A 165 0.46 -25.81 -0.75
C GLY A 165 -0.93 -26.37 -0.45
N SER A 166 -1.71 -25.62 0.35
CA SER A 166 -3.09 -25.96 0.70
C SER A 166 -4.08 -25.51 -0.37
N VAL A 167 -5.18 -26.26 -0.49
CA VAL A 167 -6.33 -25.94 -1.32
C VAL A 167 -7.54 -25.90 -0.40
N GLU A 168 -8.22 -24.77 -0.35
CA GLU A 168 -9.37 -24.52 0.53
C GLU A 168 -10.57 -24.15 -0.33
N TRP A 169 -11.67 -24.87 -0.15
CA TRP A 169 -12.95 -24.61 -0.78
C TRP A 169 -13.91 -24.06 0.27
N MET A 170 -14.50 -22.90 -0.02
CA MET A 170 -15.45 -22.23 0.86
C MET A 170 -16.63 -21.71 0.04
N ASP A 171 -17.75 -21.45 0.70
CA ASP A 171 -18.95 -20.88 0.06
C ASP A 171 -19.14 -19.38 0.38
N GLU A 172 -18.35 -18.84 1.30
CA GLU A 172 -18.39 -17.45 1.77
C GLU A 172 -16.95 -16.89 1.91
N LEU A 173 -16.80 -15.57 1.95
CA LEU A 173 -15.52 -14.92 2.19
C LEU A 173 -15.18 -14.93 3.69
N ASP A 174 -14.03 -15.51 4.05
CA ASP A 174 -13.42 -15.32 5.37
C ASP A 174 -12.57 -14.03 5.40
N ASP A 175 -12.00 -13.70 6.56
CA ASP A 175 -11.19 -12.49 6.75
C ASP A 175 -9.94 -12.48 5.86
N ASP A 176 -9.30 -13.64 5.66
CA ASP A 176 -8.13 -13.78 4.79
C ASP A 176 -8.47 -13.51 3.32
N ALA A 177 -9.64 -13.94 2.83
CA ALA A 177 -10.10 -13.68 1.47
C ALA A 177 -10.42 -12.19 1.29
N ARG A 178 -11.07 -11.58 2.29
CA ARG A 178 -11.36 -10.14 2.30
C ARG A 178 -10.07 -9.33 2.27
N ALA A 179 -9.07 -9.72 3.07
CA ALA A 179 -7.76 -9.07 3.09
C ALA A 179 -7.04 -9.19 1.74
N ALA A 180 -7.08 -10.37 1.11
CA ALA A 180 -6.48 -10.58 -0.21
C ALA A 180 -7.16 -9.73 -1.30
N ILE A 181 -8.50 -9.62 -1.29
CA ILE A 181 -9.25 -8.76 -2.22
C ILE A 181 -8.94 -7.29 -1.97
N ALA A 182 -8.90 -6.87 -0.69
CA ALA A 182 -8.61 -5.48 -0.32
C ALA A 182 -7.17 -5.06 -0.70
N ALA A 183 -6.20 -5.96 -0.57
CA ALA A 183 -4.81 -5.69 -0.94
C ALA A 183 -4.57 -5.73 -2.46
N ALA A 184 -5.47 -6.34 -3.24
CA ALA A 184 -5.29 -6.51 -4.67
C ALA A 184 -5.40 -5.18 -5.42
N ASP A 185 -4.39 -4.89 -6.24
CA ASP A 185 -4.42 -3.80 -7.23
C ASP A 185 -4.85 -4.29 -8.63
N THR A 186 -5.03 -5.60 -8.79
CA THR A 186 -5.28 -6.29 -10.05
C THR A 186 -6.08 -7.57 -9.80
N PHE A 187 -7.07 -7.84 -10.66
CA PHE A 187 -7.69 -9.16 -10.76
C PHE A 187 -8.08 -9.49 -12.22
N PHE A 188 -8.35 -10.76 -12.49
CA PHE A 188 -8.88 -11.22 -13.77
C PHE A 188 -10.33 -11.66 -13.62
N VAL A 189 -11.16 -11.36 -14.63
CA VAL A 189 -12.56 -11.75 -14.67
C VAL A 189 -12.84 -12.62 -15.87
N ALA A 190 -13.33 -13.84 -15.60
CA ALA A 190 -13.97 -14.72 -16.55
C ALA A 190 -15.45 -14.36 -16.66
N SER A 191 -15.94 -14.28 -17.90
CA SER A 191 -17.37 -14.11 -18.21
C SER A 191 -17.68 -14.89 -19.48
N ALA A 192 -18.96 -15.10 -19.78
CA ALA A 192 -19.34 -15.81 -20.99
C ALA A 192 -20.74 -15.36 -21.45
N CYS A 193 -21.07 -15.62 -22.70
CA CYS A 193 -22.45 -15.55 -23.19
C CYS A 193 -22.70 -16.68 -24.19
N ARG A 194 -23.97 -16.85 -24.57
CA ARG A 194 -24.32 -17.70 -25.71
C ARG A 194 -24.34 -16.89 -26.99
N ASP A 195 -23.81 -17.46 -28.05
CA ASP A 195 -23.93 -16.91 -29.40
C ASP A 195 -25.31 -17.20 -30.00
N GLU A 196 -25.56 -16.64 -31.20
CA GLU A 196 -26.84 -16.81 -31.90
C GLU A 196 -27.13 -18.28 -32.27
N ALA A 197 -26.10 -19.12 -32.38
CA ALA A 197 -26.23 -20.56 -32.63
C ALA A 197 -26.41 -21.37 -31.33
N GLY A 198 -26.43 -20.70 -30.17
CA GLY A 198 -26.58 -21.31 -28.84
C GLY A 198 -25.28 -21.87 -28.26
N GLY A 199 -24.15 -21.73 -28.95
CA GLY A 199 -22.82 -22.12 -28.47
C GLY A 199 -22.29 -21.14 -27.42
N TRP A 200 -21.38 -21.61 -26.55
CA TRP A 200 -20.73 -20.73 -25.58
C TRP A 200 -19.65 -19.87 -26.23
N GLN A 201 -19.53 -18.64 -25.79
CA GLN A 201 -18.39 -17.74 -26.02
C GLN A 201 -17.89 -17.26 -24.66
N ALA A 202 -16.61 -17.50 -24.38
CA ALA A 202 -15.97 -17.09 -23.14
C ALA A 202 -15.16 -15.80 -23.34
N ASP A 203 -14.93 -15.07 -22.26
CA ASP A 203 -14.03 -13.93 -22.17
C ASP A 203 -13.20 -13.98 -20.88
N VAL A 204 -11.95 -13.53 -20.95
CA VAL A 204 -11.13 -13.23 -19.78
C VAL A 204 -10.51 -11.83 -19.91
N SER A 205 -10.73 -11.01 -18.90
CA SER A 205 -10.35 -9.60 -18.87
C SER A 205 -9.55 -9.27 -17.62
N HIS A 206 -8.55 -8.40 -17.76
CA HIS A 206 -7.81 -7.83 -16.63
C HIS A 206 -8.48 -6.54 -16.16
N ARG A 207 -8.66 -6.40 -14.84
CA ARG A 207 -9.09 -5.18 -14.13
C ARG A 207 -7.98 -4.74 -13.18
N GLY A 208 -7.64 -3.46 -13.21
CA GLY A 208 -6.60 -2.88 -12.36
C GLY A 208 -7.04 -1.55 -11.78
N GLY A 209 -6.56 -1.25 -10.57
CA GLY A 209 -6.85 -0.03 -9.81
C GLY A 209 -5.83 0.16 -8.69
N LYS A 210 -6.12 1.06 -7.76
CA LYS A 210 -5.37 1.13 -6.49
C LYS A 210 -5.77 -0.06 -5.59
N PRO A 211 -4.90 -0.56 -4.70
CA PRO A 211 -5.35 -1.44 -3.63
C PRO A 211 -6.62 -0.89 -2.96
N GLY A 212 -7.63 -1.75 -2.76
CA GLY A 212 -8.93 -1.37 -2.21
C GLY A 212 -9.94 -0.83 -3.23
N PHE A 213 -9.64 -0.85 -4.54
CA PHE A 213 -10.60 -0.42 -5.57
C PHE A 213 -11.82 -1.34 -5.70
N VAL A 214 -11.78 -2.56 -5.15
CA VAL A 214 -12.95 -3.44 -5.02
C VAL A 214 -13.57 -3.21 -3.65
N LYS A 215 -14.81 -2.70 -3.60
CA LYS A 215 -15.55 -2.58 -2.34
C LYS A 215 -16.04 -3.94 -1.91
N ILE A 216 -15.91 -4.25 -0.63
CA ILE A 216 -16.34 -5.50 -0.03
C ILE A 216 -17.43 -5.19 0.99
N ASP A 217 -18.57 -5.86 0.90
CA ASP A 217 -19.68 -5.78 1.85
C ASP A 217 -20.26 -7.19 2.06
N GLY A 218 -19.84 -7.87 3.13
CA GLY A 218 -20.09 -9.31 3.28
C GLY A 218 -19.60 -10.06 2.03
N ASP A 219 -20.44 -10.93 1.46
CA ASP A 219 -20.10 -11.68 0.24
C ASP A 219 -20.43 -10.93 -1.06
N ALA A 220 -20.75 -9.64 -0.98
CA ALA A 220 -20.96 -8.78 -2.13
C ALA A 220 -19.71 -7.93 -2.40
N LEU A 221 -19.28 -7.93 -3.65
CA LEU A 221 -18.22 -7.06 -4.16
C LEU A 221 -18.85 -5.99 -5.06
N THR A 222 -18.38 -4.75 -4.97
CA THR A 222 -18.71 -3.70 -5.95
C THR A 222 -17.43 -3.25 -6.64
N ILE A 223 -17.46 -3.19 -7.97
CA ILE A 223 -16.29 -3.00 -8.81
C ILE A 223 -16.54 -1.82 -9.75
N PRO A 224 -15.64 -0.83 -9.82
CA PRO A 224 -15.73 0.25 -10.77
C PRO A 224 -15.30 -0.21 -12.17
N ASP A 225 -16.02 0.25 -13.19
CA ASP A 225 -15.62 0.12 -14.60
C ASP A 225 -15.02 1.45 -15.07
N PHE A 226 -13.72 1.42 -15.33
CA PHE A 226 -12.95 2.58 -15.79
C PHE A 226 -12.89 2.70 -17.30
N ALA A 227 -12.63 3.91 -17.79
CA ALA A 227 -12.55 4.23 -19.21
C ALA A 227 -11.55 3.33 -19.97
N GLY A 228 -12.04 2.58 -20.96
CA GLY A 228 -11.29 1.60 -21.74
C GLY A 228 -11.33 1.86 -23.25
N ASN A 229 -11.28 0.77 -24.02
CA ASN A 229 -11.50 0.79 -25.48
C ASN A 229 -12.99 0.75 -25.86
N GLY A 230 -13.90 0.66 -24.87
CA GLY A 230 -15.34 0.64 -25.08
C GLY A 230 -15.88 -0.63 -25.71
N TYR A 231 -15.13 -1.75 -25.77
CA TYR A 231 -15.64 -2.97 -26.42
C TYR A 231 -16.71 -3.68 -25.60
N PHE A 232 -16.70 -3.51 -24.27
CA PHE A 232 -17.65 -4.10 -23.32
C PHE A 232 -17.70 -5.63 -23.26
N ASN A 233 -16.62 -6.33 -23.62
CA ASN A 233 -16.62 -7.80 -23.65
C ASN A 233 -17.10 -8.45 -22.33
N THR A 234 -16.62 -7.97 -21.17
CA THR A 234 -17.11 -8.47 -19.88
C THR A 234 -18.54 -8.02 -19.59
N LEU A 235 -18.81 -6.71 -19.59
CA LEU A 235 -20.12 -6.21 -19.14
C LEU A 235 -21.26 -6.65 -20.07
N GLY A 236 -20.99 -6.74 -21.38
CA GLY A 236 -21.91 -7.29 -22.37
C GLY A 236 -22.22 -8.76 -22.13
N ASN A 237 -21.22 -9.57 -21.76
CA ASN A 237 -21.46 -10.94 -21.31
C ASN A 237 -22.36 -10.98 -20.07
N LEU A 238 -22.07 -10.14 -19.07
CA LEU A 238 -22.84 -10.11 -17.81
C LEU A 238 -24.31 -9.70 -17.99
N LEU A 239 -24.63 -8.91 -19.03
CA LEU A 239 -26.03 -8.61 -19.36
C LEU A 239 -26.81 -9.83 -19.86
N LEU A 240 -26.15 -10.77 -20.54
CA LEU A 240 -26.79 -11.95 -21.15
C LEU A 240 -26.68 -13.20 -20.27
N HIS A 241 -25.60 -13.31 -19.50
CA HIS A 241 -25.33 -14.40 -18.58
C HIS A 241 -24.74 -13.81 -17.29
N PRO A 242 -25.56 -13.55 -16.26
CA PRO A 242 -25.16 -12.80 -15.06
C PRO A 242 -24.34 -13.65 -14.08
N ARG A 243 -23.32 -14.35 -14.60
CA ARG A 243 -22.36 -15.16 -13.85
C ARG A 243 -20.95 -14.81 -14.28
N ALA A 244 -20.04 -14.76 -13.31
CA ALA A 244 -18.63 -14.49 -13.55
C ALA A 244 -17.74 -15.36 -12.66
N GLY A 245 -16.49 -15.48 -13.08
CA GLY A 245 -15.40 -15.99 -12.24
C GLY A 245 -14.37 -14.88 -12.02
N LEU A 246 -13.94 -14.65 -10.78
CA LEU A 246 -12.87 -13.71 -10.46
C LEU A 246 -11.62 -14.46 -10.04
N LEU A 247 -10.45 -13.95 -10.40
CA LEU A 247 -9.16 -14.48 -9.99
C LEU A 247 -8.30 -13.33 -9.46
N PHE A 248 -8.00 -13.41 -8.17
CA PHE A 248 -7.02 -12.56 -7.49
C PHE A 248 -5.72 -13.35 -7.35
N VAL A 249 -4.60 -12.69 -7.60
CA VAL A 249 -3.26 -13.27 -7.51
C VAL A 249 -2.44 -12.42 -6.55
N ASP A 250 -1.92 -13.05 -5.49
CA ASP A 250 -0.83 -12.45 -4.75
C ASP A 250 0.46 -12.67 -5.54
N PHE A 251 0.89 -11.60 -6.20
CA PHE A 251 2.05 -11.57 -7.04
C PHE A 251 3.37 -11.90 -6.29
N ALA A 252 3.45 -11.64 -4.98
CA ALA A 252 4.66 -11.86 -4.20
C ALA A 252 4.76 -13.28 -3.63
N SER A 253 3.64 -13.92 -3.30
CA SER A 253 3.61 -15.27 -2.74
C SER A 253 3.26 -16.36 -3.76
N GLY A 254 2.66 -16.00 -4.89
CA GLY A 254 2.09 -16.93 -5.86
C GLY A 254 0.78 -17.56 -5.40
N ASP A 255 0.15 -17.04 -4.34
CA ASP A 255 -1.17 -17.46 -3.89
C ASP A 255 -2.24 -17.03 -4.89
N THR A 256 -3.30 -17.83 -5.01
CA THR A 256 -4.47 -17.50 -5.82
C THR A 256 -5.75 -17.60 -5.00
N LEU A 257 -6.67 -16.68 -5.25
CA LEU A 257 -8.02 -16.69 -4.73
C LEU A 257 -8.98 -16.57 -5.92
N GLN A 258 -9.68 -17.67 -6.21
CA GLN A 258 -10.66 -17.75 -7.28
C GLN A 258 -12.07 -17.71 -6.70
N LEU A 259 -12.93 -16.90 -7.29
CA LEU A 259 -14.32 -16.74 -6.88
C LEU A 259 -15.21 -17.12 -8.06
N ALA A 260 -16.33 -17.81 -7.80
CA ALA A 260 -17.41 -17.94 -8.76
C ALA A 260 -18.71 -17.43 -8.14
N GLY A 261 -19.52 -16.74 -8.94
CA GLY A 261 -20.67 -16.03 -8.40
C GLY A 261 -21.55 -15.38 -9.46
N GLN A 262 -22.54 -14.63 -8.97
CA GLN A 262 -23.47 -13.87 -9.80
C GLN A 262 -23.00 -12.44 -9.93
N ALA A 263 -23.22 -11.84 -11.10
CA ALA A 263 -22.80 -10.47 -11.33
C ALA A 263 -23.91 -9.65 -11.99
N GLN A 264 -24.00 -8.37 -11.62
CA GLN A 264 -25.00 -7.45 -12.13
C GLN A 264 -24.36 -6.11 -12.47
N VAL A 265 -24.61 -5.63 -13.69
CA VAL A 265 -24.19 -4.28 -14.11
C VAL A 265 -25.15 -3.26 -13.51
N LEU A 266 -24.62 -2.21 -12.86
CA LEU A 266 -25.40 -1.12 -12.30
C LEU A 266 -25.44 0.07 -13.28
N ASP A 267 -26.48 0.90 -13.15
CA ASP A 267 -26.66 2.08 -13.99
C ASP A 267 -25.69 3.22 -13.60
N ALA A 268 -25.50 4.17 -14.51
CA ALA A 268 -24.49 5.24 -14.41
C ALA A 268 -24.67 6.15 -13.17
N GLU A 269 -25.89 6.31 -12.66
CA GLU A 269 -26.19 7.08 -11.45
C GLU A 269 -25.51 6.49 -10.20
N ALA A 270 -25.31 5.17 -10.16
CA ALA A 270 -24.59 4.50 -9.06
C ALA A 270 -23.07 4.78 -9.10
N ALA A 271 -22.52 5.15 -10.27
CA ALA A 271 -21.09 5.46 -10.43
C ALA A 271 -20.70 6.83 -9.86
N ALA A 272 -21.66 7.72 -9.61
CA ALA A 272 -21.43 9.00 -8.92
C ALA A 272 -20.83 8.83 -7.51
N VAL A 273 -20.85 7.60 -6.97
CA VAL A 273 -20.28 7.24 -5.68
C VAL A 273 -18.78 6.89 -5.78
N PHE A 274 -18.17 6.75 -6.96
CA PHE A 274 -16.73 6.48 -7.10
C PHE A 274 -16.13 7.39 -8.18
N ASP A 275 -15.25 8.33 -7.79
CA ASP A 275 -14.65 9.26 -8.73
C ASP A 275 -13.94 8.53 -9.89
N ASP A 276 -14.18 9.00 -11.11
CA ASP A 276 -13.66 8.44 -12.38
C ASP A 276 -14.18 7.05 -12.79
N ALA A 277 -15.12 6.46 -12.06
CA ALA A 277 -15.85 5.28 -12.56
C ALA A 277 -16.91 5.71 -13.57
N GLU A 278 -16.95 5.09 -14.75
CA GLU A 278 -18.04 5.34 -15.70
C GLU A 278 -19.32 4.61 -15.30
N ARG A 279 -19.15 3.42 -14.71
CA ARG A 279 -20.21 2.49 -14.26
C ARG A 279 -19.72 1.70 -13.06
N LEU A 280 -20.65 1.09 -12.33
CA LEU A 280 -20.33 0.06 -11.34
C LEU A 280 -20.96 -1.27 -11.75
N TRP A 281 -20.43 -2.36 -11.22
CA TRP A 281 -21.09 -3.66 -11.26
C TRP A 281 -20.84 -4.40 -9.95
N THR A 282 -21.79 -5.23 -9.56
CA THR A 282 -21.70 -6.03 -8.34
C THR A 282 -21.40 -7.48 -8.67
N PHE A 283 -20.78 -8.16 -7.71
CA PHE A 283 -20.51 -9.58 -7.77
C PHE A 283 -20.85 -10.20 -6.41
N ARG A 284 -21.80 -11.12 -6.37
CA ARG A 284 -22.13 -11.90 -5.18
C ARG A 284 -21.40 -13.23 -5.23
N VAL A 285 -20.53 -13.46 -4.26
CA VAL A 285 -19.74 -14.70 -4.13
C VAL A 285 -20.67 -15.87 -3.84
N GLU A 286 -20.51 -16.97 -4.57
CA GLU A 286 -21.19 -18.25 -4.32
C GLU A 286 -20.19 -19.37 -3.99
N ARG A 287 -18.95 -19.25 -4.47
CA ARG A 287 -17.86 -20.20 -4.27
C ARG A 287 -16.53 -19.48 -4.19
N VAL A 288 -15.66 -19.97 -3.32
CA VAL A 288 -14.30 -19.50 -3.11
C VAL A 288 -13.34 -20.68 -3.16
N VAL A 289 -12.27 -20.54 -3.93
CA VAL A 289 -11.16 -21.49 -3.97
C VAL A 289 -9.88 -20.73 -3.69
N ARG A 290 -9.28 -20.99 -2.54
CA ARG A 290 -7.97 -20.46 -2.18
C ARG A 290 -6.92 -21.53 -2.38
N ARG A 291 -5.82 -21.16 -3.02
CA ARG A 291 -4.66 -22.03 -3.22
C ARG A 291 -3.39 -21.30 -2.84
N ARG A 292 -2.72 -21.76 -1.79
CA ARG A 292 -1.46 -21.20 -1.31
C ARG A 292 -0.29 -21.67 -2.17
N ASN A 293 0.62 -20.78 -2.55
CA ASN A 293 1.79 -21.06 -3.37
C ASN A 293 1.45 -21.76 -4.70
N ALA A 294 0.28 -21.45 -5.27
CA ALA A 294 -0.28 -22.11 -6.44
C ALA A 294 0.59 -21.93 -7.69
N LEU A 295 1.13 -20.73 -7.88
CA LEU A 295 1.97 -20.39 -9.04
C LEU A 295 3.46 -20.54 -8.71
N ALA A 296 4.26 -20.95 -9.69
CA ALA A 296 5.72 -20.86 -9.65
C ALA A 296 6.21 -19.44 -9.89
N LEU A 297 5.45 -18.64 -10.63
CA LEU A 297 5.77 -17.25 -10.88
C LEU A 297 5.70 -16.39 -9.62
N ARG A 298 6.64 -15.45 -9.54
CA ARG A 298 6.71 -14.36 -8.56
C ARG A 298 6.92 -13.07 -9.30
N TRP A 299 6.31 -12.01 -8.81
CA TRP A 299 6.45 -10.70 -9.41
C TRP A 299 6.78 -9.66 -8.37
N THR A 300 7.67 -8.75 -8.77
CA THR A 300 8.01 -7.57 -8.00
C THR A 300 7.39 -6.36 -8.68
N LEU A 301 6.51 -5.66 -7.96
CA LEU A 301 5.96 -4.38 -8.41
C LEU A 301 7.11 -3.39 -8.64
N ARG A 302 7.16 -2.80 -9.83
CA ARG A 302 8.10 -1.73 -10.18
C ARG A 302 7.44 -0.37 -10.16
N GLU A 303 6.25 -0.27 -10.76
CA GLU A 303 5.53 1.00 -10.89
C GLU A 303 4.03 0.77 -11.04
N TYR A 304 3.22 1.57 -10.35
CA TYR A 304 1.79 1.65 -10.63
C TYR A 304 1.52 2.34 -11.97
N SER A 305 0.45 1.93 -12.66
CA SER A 305 -0.06 2.62 -13.83
C SER A 305 -0.50 4.03 -13.44
N PRO A 306 -0.06 5.08 -14.17
CA PRO A 306 -0.55 6.44 -13.93
C PRO A 306 -2.07 6.55 -13.98
N PHE A 307 -2.72 5.76 -14.84
CA PHE A 307 -4.17 5.69 -14.92
C PHE A 307 -4.80 5.10 -13.66
N ALA A 308 -4.19 4.09 -13.04
CA ALA A 308 -4.67 3.53 -11.78
C ALA A 308 -4.51 4.52 -10.63
N LEU A 309 -3.37 5.24 -10.58
CA LEU A 309 -3.14 6.28 -9.58
C LEU A 309 -4.10 7.46 -9.72
N ALA A 310 -4.60 7.72 -10.93
CA ALA A 310 -5.60 8.74 -11.18
C ALA A 310 -7.02 8.34 -10.74
N THR A 311 -7.35 7.05 -10.62
CA THR A 311 -8.70 6.61 -10.23
C THR A 311 -9.09 7.08 -8.83
N GLY A 312 -10.39 7.28 -8.60
CA GLY A 312 -10.95 7.59 -7.30
C GLY A 312 -10.76 6.50 -6.23
N SER A 313 -11.41 6.71 -5.11
CA SER A 313 -11.51 5.75 -4.01
C SER A 313 -12.95 5.68 -3.55
N TRP A 314 -13.38 4.53 -3.01
CA TRP A 314 -14.71 4.45 -2.41
C TRP A 314 -14.84 5.51 -1.31
N PRO A 315 -15.94 6.28 -1.27
CA PRO A 315 -16.26 7.16 -0.16
C PRO A 315 -16.47 6.23 1.03
N HIS A 316 -15.41 6.11 1.82
CA HIS A 316 -15.47 5.41 3.08
C HIS A 316 -16.21 6.33 4.04
N ALA A 317 -17.22 5.82 4.72
CA ALA A 317 -17.33 6.22 6.12
C ALA A 317 -15.95 5.92 6.70
N ALA A 318 -15.23 6.96 7.15
CA ALA A 318 -13.87 6.80 7.65
C ALA A 318 -13.80 5.51 8.49
N PRO A 319 -12.88 4.58 8.19
CA PRO A 319 -12.87 3.28 8.83
C PRO A 319 -13.05 3.51 10.33
N GLU A 320 -14.01 2.83 10.97
CA GLU A 320 -14.15 2.90 12.42
C GLU A 320 -12.76 2.60 12.98
N ARG A 321 -12.15 3.63 13.57
CA ARG A 321 -10.85 3.55 14.19
C ARG A 321 -10.98 2.50 15.29
N ARG A 322 -10.62 1.24 15.00
CA ARG A 322 -10.67 0.17 15.99
C ARG A 322 -9.58 0.46 17.01
N TRP A 323 -10.00 1.12 18.08
CA TRP A 323 -9.16 1.38 19.23
C TRP A 323 -8.72 0.04 19.84
N LEU A 324 -7.42 -0.08 20.05
CA LEU A 324 -6.81 -1.15 20.81
C LEU A 324 -6.78 -0.70 22.28
N PRO A 325 -7.60 -1.28 23.17
CA PRO A 325 -7.44 -1.07 24.59
C PRO A 325 -6.16 -1.78 25.03
N LEU A 326 -5.18 -1.02 25.49
CA LEU A 326 -3.89 -1.51 25.95
C LEU A 326 -3.79 -1.35 27.46
N ARG A 327 -3.48 -2.44 28.16
CA ARG A 327 -3.20 -2.44 29.59
C ARG A 327 -1.72 -2.14 29.82
N VAL A 328 -1.42 -1.24 30.75
CA VAL A 328 -0.05 -1.03 31.23
C VAL A 328 0.36 -2.26 32.01
N ALA A 329 1.27 -3.07 31.47
CA ALA A 329 1.81 -4.26 32.12
C ALA A 329 2.92 -3.89 33.13
N GLN A 330 3.78 -2.94 32.77
CA GLN A 330 4.94 -2.52 33.56
C GLN A 330 5.26 -1.04 33.31
N VAL A 331 5.86 -0.39 34.31
CA VAL A 331 6.42 0.96 34.23
C VAL A 331 7.86 0.96 34.71
N GLU A 332 8.72 1.77 34.09
CA GLU A 332 10.14 1.88 34.46
C GLU A 332 10.64 3.32 34.30
N ASP A 333 11.32 3.85 35.33
CA ASP A 333 11.91 5.19 35.29
C ASP A 333 13.34 5.11 34.72
N GLU A 334 13.46 5.44 33.44
CA GLU A 334 14.70 5.32 32.66
C GLU A 334 15.71 6.44 32.93
N SER A 335 15.20 7.61 33.33
CA SER A 335 16.01 8.76 33.72
C SER A 335 15.19 9.73 34.58
N SER A 336 15.80 10.85 34.98
CA SER A 336 15.09 11.91 35.71
C SER A 336 13.88 12.51 34.97
N VAL A 337 13.77 12.29 33.65
CA VAL A 337 12.72 12.88 32.81
C VAL A 337 12.06 11.88 31.86
N VAL A 338 12.51 10.63 31.79
CA VAL A 338 12.00 9.60 30.87
C VAL A 338 11.44 8.43 31.66
N ARG A 339 10.22 8.01 31.30
CA ARG A 339 9.57 6.81 31.84
C ARG A 339 9.13 5.90 30.69
N SER A 340 9.46 4.61 30.78
CA SER A 340 8.96 3.57 29.88
C SER A 340 7.65 2.99 30.40
N LEU A 341 6.72 2.74 29.47
CA LEU A 341 5.45 2.07 29.71
C LEU A 341 5.39 0.85 28.77
N TYR A 342 5.15 -0.32 29.34
CA TYR A 342 4.99 -1.58 28.64
C TYR A 342 3.50 -1.91 28.54
N PHE A 343 3.06 -2.33 27.37
CA PHE A 343 1.66 -2.60 27.08
C PHE A 343 1.41 -4.02 26.60
N GLU A 344 0.22 -4.51 26.95
CA GLU A 344 -0.38 -5.72 26.42
C GLU A 344 -1.85 -5.44 26.02
N PRO A 345 -2.42 -6.13 25.01
CA PRO A 345 -3.84 -6.00 24.71
C PRO A 345 -4.69 -6.35 25.93
N ALA A 346 -5.62 -5.46 26.30
CA ALA A 346 -6.43 -5.60 27.52
C ALA A 346 -7.38 -6.81 27.48
N ASP A 347 -7.67 -7.32 26.27
CA ASP A 347 -8.48 -8.50 25.99
C ASP A 347 -7.68 -9.82 25.98
N GLY A 348 -6.37 -9.76 26.21
CA GLY A 348 -5.47 -10.92 26.24
C GLY A 348 -5.11 -11.48 24.86
N THR A 349 -5.47 -10.80 23.77
CA THR A 349 -5.06 -11.18 22.42
C THR A 349 -3.56 -10.90 22.18
N ALA A 350 -3.01 -11.50 21.13
CA ALA A 350 -1.65 -11.14 20.69
C ALA A 350 -1.66 -9.72 20.11
N PRO A 351 -0.70 -8.84 20.49
CA PRO A 351 -0.63 -7.51 19.91
C PRO A 351 -0.33 -7.60 18.40
N PRO A 352 -0.89 -6.70 17.58
CA PRO A 352 -0.53 -6.63 16.17
C PRO A 352 0.99 -6.53 15.97
N PRO A 353 1.56 -7.22 14.96
CA PRO A 353 2.98 -7.14 14.68
C PRO A 353 3.37 -5.72 14.26
N PHE A 354 4.63 -5.36 14.49
CA PHE A 354 5.17 -4.05 14.10
C PHE A 354 6.62 -4.17 13.67
N LEU A 355 7.06 -3.19 12.88
CA LEU A 355 8.46 -3.03 12.51
C LEU A 355 9.15 -2.07 13.49
N PRO A 356 10.41 -2.35 13.88
CA PRO A 356 11.20 -1.43 14.72
C PRO A 356 11.27 -0.04 14.09
N GLY A 357 11.00 0.99 14.90
CA GLY A 357 10.88 2.39 14.47
C GLY A 357 9.44 2.86 14.21
N GLN A 358 8.47 1.95 14.14
CA GLN A 358 7.05 2.31 14.16
C GLN A 358 6.61 2.88 15.51
N HIS A 359 5.48 3.59 15.53
CA HIS A 359 4.92 4.22 16.72
C HIS A 359 3.48 3.79 16.98
N LEU A 360 3.06 3.91 18.25
CA LEU A 360 1.66 3.86 18.66
C LEU A 360 1.09 5.27 18.75
N SER A 361 -0.16 5.44 18.34
CA SER A 361 -0.91 6.69 18.59
C SER A 361 -1.87 6.50 19.74
N LEU A 362 -1.57 7.12 20.87
CA LEU A 362 -2.32 6.99 22.12
C LEU A 362 -3.30 8.14 22.26
N LYS A 363 -4.51 7.82 22.75
CA LYS A 363 -5.48 8.78 23.24
C LYS A 363 -5.22 9.05 24.72
N VAL A 364 -4.67 10.22 25.03
CA VAL A 364 -4.38 10.65 26.39
C VAL A 364 -5.56 11.43 26.94
N ALA A 365 -6.39 10.75 27.74
CA ALA A 365 -7.56 11.35 28.38
C ALA A 365 -7.18 12.27 29.56
N GLY A 366 -8.04 13.29 29.83
CA GLY A 366 -7.91 14.17 30.99
C GLY A 366 -6.98 15.37 30.80
N VAL A 367 -6.68 15.74 29.55
CA VAL A 367 -5.82 16.88 29.20
C VAL A 367 -6.55 17.79 28.22
N ASP A 368 -7.27 18.78 28.74
CA ASP A 368 -8.13 19.67 27.94
C ASP A 368 -9.06 18.86 27.00
N GLY A 369 -9.62 17.75 27.50
CA GLY A 369 -10.28 16.71 26.71
C GLY A 369 -9.40 15.47 26.54
N ALA A 370 -9.48 14.83 25.36
CA ALA A 370 -8.60 13.73 24.96
C ALA A 370 -7.63 14.22 23.87
N ARG A 371 -6.32 14.01 24.06
CA ARG A 371 -5.29 14.39 23.07
C ARG A 371 -4.64 13.16 22.46
N MET A 372 -4.50 13.15 21.14
CA MET A 372 -3.76 12.12 20.43
C MET A 372 -2.26 12.41 20.42
N ARG A 373 -1.43 11.43 20.76
CA ARG A 373 0.04 11.56 20.73
C ARG A 373 0.69 10.31 20.18
N ASN A 374 1.72 10.50 19.36
CA ASN A 374 2.51 9.41 18.78
C ASN A 374 3.74 9.14 19.66
N TYR A 375 4.00 7.87 19.94
CA TYR A 375 5.19 7.43 20.67
C TYR A 375 5.80 6.21 19.99
N THR A 376 7.07 6.32 19.60
CA THR A 376 7.83 5.22 18.98
C THR A 376 7.87 4.00 19.90
N LEU A 377 7.64 2.83 19.32
CA LEU A 377 7.92 1.54 19.96
C LEU A 377 9.43 1.36 20.03
N SER A 378 9.95 1.38 21.25
CA SER A 378 11.37 1.54 21.55
C SER A 378 12.17 0.23 21.64
N GLN A 379 11.57 -0.90 21.26
CA GLN A 379 12.20 -2.24 21.24
C GLN A 379 11.49 -3.15 20.23
N THR A 380 11.98 -4.37 20.06
CA THR A 380 11.31 -5.41 19.26
C THR A 380 10.42 -6.31 20.13
N GLY A 381 9.46 -7.00 19.50
CA GLY A 381 8.67 -8.08 20.12
C GLY A 381 7.58 -7.68 21.12
N SER A 382 7.69 -6.53 21.80
CA SER A 382 6.67 -6.07 22.76
C SER A 382 6.48 -4.55 22.74
N TYR A 383 5.28 -4.10 23.13
CA TYR A 383 4.90 -2.71 23.05
C TYR A 383 5.48 -1.90 24.22
N ARG A 384 6.69 -1.37 24.06
CA ARG A 384 7.29 -0.40 24.99
C ARG A 384 7.37 0.97 24.35
N ILE A 385 6.70 1.96 24.95
CA ILE A 385 6.95 3.36 24.65
C ILE A 385 7.78 3.98 25.76
N SER A 386 8.60 4.98 25.42
CA SER A 386 9.37 5.72 26.42
C SER A 386 9.11 7.22 26.27
N VAL A 387 8.59 7.82 27.34
CA VAL A 387 7.97 9.14 27.30
C VAL A 387 8.85 10.13 28.06
N LYS A 388 9.36 11.15 27.38
CA LYS A 388 9.96 12.32 28.06
C LYS A 388 8.86 13.22 28.63
N ARG A 389 8.98 13.63 29.89
CA ARG A 389 8.03 14.55 30.54
C ARG A 389 8.19 15.97 30.00
N GLN A 390 7.38 16.32 29.00
CA GLN A 390 7.41 17.64 28.34
C GLN A 390 6.00 18.08 27.92
N GLY A 391 5.22 18.54 28.91
CA GLY A 391 3.86 19.04 28.72
C GLY A 391 2.78 18.16 29.35
N LYS A 392 1.53 18.59 29.22
CA LYS A 392 0.38 18.01 29.95
C LYS A 392 0.14 16.53 29.60
N ALA A 393 0.17 16.15 28.32
CA ALA A 393 -0.07 14.76 27.89
C ALA A 393 1.01 13.80 28.40
N SER A 394 2.29 14.13 28.23
CA SER A 394 3.39 13.33 28.79
C SER A 394 3.37 13.29 30.32
N ALA A 395 2.95 14.39 30.99
CA ALA A 395 2.82 14.39 32.45
C ALA A 395 1.70 13.46 32.93
N ARG A 396 0.61 13.33 32.16
CA ARG A 396 -0.45 12.35 32.44
C ARG A 396 0.04 10.91 32.26
N LEU A 397 0.79 10.63 31.19
CA LEU A 397 1.39 9.30 30.97
C LEU A 397 2.37 8.91 32.09
N HIS A 398 3.10 9.89 32.63
CA HIS A 398 3.98 9.70 33.80
C HIS A 398 3.23 9.34 35.09
N GLN A 399 1.90 9.49 35.13
CA GLN A 399 1.09 9.12 36.29
C GLN A 399 0.44 7.73 36.14
N LEU A 400 0.63 7.06 35.00
CA LEU A 400 0.07 5.72 34.79
C LEU A 400 0.80 4.68 35.66
N ALA A 401 0.05 3.68 36.10
CA ALA A 401 0.51 2.54 36.87
C ALA A 401 0.14 1.22 36.19
N PRO A 402 0.81 0.10 36.52
CA PRO A 402 0.40 -1.21 36.06
C PRO A 402 -1.10 -1.48 36.32
N GLY A 403 -1.79 -1.99 35.31
CA GLY A 403 -3.23 -2.21 35.31
C GLY A 403 -4.06 -1.09 34.68
N ASP A 404 -3.53 0.12 34.55
CA ASP A 404 -4.23 1.21 33.85
C ASP A 404 -4.45 0.85 32.37
N ILE A 405 -5.55 1.33 31.79
CA ILE A 405 -5.89 1.10 30.38
C ILE A 405 -5.77 2.42 29.60
N VAL A 406 -5.13 2.34 28.44
CA VAL A 406 -5.08 3.42 27.44
C VAL A 406 -5.67 2.92 26.13
N GLU A 407 -6.29 3.82 25.37
CA GLU A 407 -6.72 3.53 24.01
C GLU A 407 -5.60 3.91 23.04
N ALA A 408 -5.22 3.00 22.15
CA ALA A 408 -4.24 3.24 21.11
C ALA A 408 -4.76 2.81 19.74
N LEU A 409 -4.22 3.40 18.68
CA LEU A 409 -4.33 2.85 17.34
C LEU A 409 -3.23 1.82 17.09
N PRO A 410 -3.42 0.84 16.17
CA PRO A 410 -2.39 -0.11 15.78
C PRO A 410 -1.07 0.58 15.38
N PRO A 411 0.09 -0.11 15.53
CA PRO A 411 1.39 0.40 15.13
C PRO A 411 1.42 0.86 13.68
N ARG A 412 2.11 1.98 13.43
CA ARG A 412 2.29 2.55 12.08
C ARG A 412 3.55 3.41 12.02
N GLY A 413 3.86 3.88 10.81
CA GLY A 413 5.02 4.73 10.54
C GLY A 413 6.01 4.04 9.62
N ASP A 414 6.78 4.86 8.92
CA ASP A 414 7.71 4.43 7.87
C ASP A 414 9.17 4.68 8.26
N PHE A 415 9.43 5.19 9.47
CA PHE A 415 10.78 5.38 10.00
C PHE A 415 11.36 4.07 10.51
N THR A 416 11.52 3.12 9.59
CA THR A 416 12.08 1.78 9.82
C THR A 416 13.46 1.65 9.17
N LEU A 417 14.26 0.65 9.54
CA LEU A 417 15.50 0.37 8.82
C LEU A 417 15.20 0.02 7.35
N ALA A 418 15.65 0.87 6.43
CA ALA A 418 15.49 0.64 4.99
C ALA A 418 16.31 -0.57 4.52
N ARG A 419 17.53 -0.69 5.05
CA ARG A 419 18.49 -1.75 4.74
C ARG A 419 19.41 -2.01 5.95
N ALA A 420 19.97 -3.21 6.02
CA ALA A 420 20.89 -3.64 7.07
C ALA A 420 22.17 -4.27 6.51
N ASP A 421 22.54 -3.95 5.26
CA ASP A 421 23.69 -4.54 4.56
C ASP A 421 24.86 -3.56 4.32
N ARG A 422 24.75 -2.32 4.84
CA ARG A 422 25.79 -1.28 4.80
C ARG A 422 25.99 -0.67 6.18
N PRO A 423 27.09 0.06 6.44
CA PRO A 423 27.30 0.74 7.71
C PRO A 423 26.14 1.68 8.07
N ILE A 424 25.81 1.76 9.36
CA ILE A 424 24.68 2.55 9.86
C ILE A 424 25.18 3.58 10.88
N ALA A 425 24.70 4.82 10.77
CA ALA A 425 24.87 5.85 11.80
C ALA A 425 23.50 6.21 12.40
N LEU A 426 23.35 6.00 13.70
CA LEU A 426 22.17 6.34 14.49
C LEU A 426 22.46 7.61 15.29
N LEU A 427 21.81 8.73 14.96
CA LEU A 427 22.06 10.04 15.54
C LEU A 427 20.84 10.46 16.37
N ALA A 428 20.96 10.35 17.68
CA ALA A 428 19.87 10.55 18.64
C ALA A 428 20.08 11.81 19.49
N GLY A 429 19.11 12.73 19.44
CA GLY A 429 19.02 13.86 20.36
C GLY A 429 17.95 13.65 21.43
N GLY A 430 18.34 13.48 22.69
CA GLY A 430 17.41 13.27 23.80
C GLY A 430 16.49 12.07 23.57
N ILE A 431 15.18 12.29 23.63
CA ILE A 431 14.19 11.19 23.48
C ILE A 431 14.13 10.60 22.05
N GLY A 432 14.77 11.25 21.07
CA GLY A 432 14.97 10.70 19.73
C GLY A 432 15.82 9.42 19.70
N ILE A 433 16.35 8.98 20.85
CA ILE A 433 16.94 7.65 21.04
C ILE A 433 15.95 6.50 20.83
N THR A 434 14.64 6.73 21.01
CA THR A 434 13.64 5.66 20.99
C THR A 434 13.58 4.84 19.69
N PRO A 435 13.52 5.43 18.48
CA PRO A 435 13.63 4.64 17.23
C PRO A 435 15.00 3.99 17.07
N MET A 436 16.08 4.67 17.48
CA MET A 436 17.44 4.13 17.40
C MET A 436 17.62 2.90 18.28
N LEU A 437 17.02 2.90 19.47
CA LEU A 437 17.03 1.77 20.39
C LEU A 437 16.28 0.58 19.80
N ALA A 438 15.14 0.82 19.14
CA ALA A 438 14.39 -0.22 18.43
C ALA A 438 15.22 -0.84 17.29
N PHE A 439 15.92 -0.01 16.51
CA PHE A 439 16.84 -0.49 15.48
C PHE A 439 17.99 -1.31 16.06
N LEU A 440 18.57 -0.88 17.19
CA LEU A 440 19.65 -1.63 17.84
C LEU A 440 19.18 -3.01 18.30
N HIS A 441 17.99 -3.11 18.92
CA HIS A 441 17.39 -4.41 19.24
C HIS A 441 17.30 -5.30 18.00
N GLN A 442 16.71 -4.80 16.91
CA GLN A 442 16.58 -5.52 15.64
C GLN A 442 17.92 -6.00 15.09
N LEU A 443 18.93 -5.13 15.08
CA LEU A 443 20.25 -5.44 14.56
C LEU A 443 20.98 -6.49 15.41
N THR A 444 20.77 -6.46 16.73
CA THR A 444 21.38 -7.41 17.67
C THR A 444 20.67 -8.76 17.75
N GLU A 445 19.49 -8.94 17.14
CA GLU A 445 18.85 -10.26 17.01
C GLU A 445 19.69 -11.21 16.15
N ASN A 446 20.46 -10.67 15.18
CA ASN A 446 21.43 -11.43 14.40
C ASN A 446 22.80 -10.71 14.35
N PRO A 447 23.61 -10.81 15.42
CA PRO A 447 24.91 -10.11 15.50
C PRO A 447 25.88 -10.49 14.38
N ALA A 448 25.78 -11.70 13.84
CA ALA A 448 26.61 -12.16 12.73
C ALA A 448 26.34 -11.36 11.44
N ALA A 449 25.07 -11.03 11.17
CA ALA A 449 24.64 -10.25 10.01
C ALA A 449 24.64 -8.73 10.23
N MET A 450 24.72 -8.26 11.49
CA MET A 450 24.75 -6.83 11.82
C MET A 450 25.86 -6.09 11.04
N PRO A 451 25.59 -4.93 10.43
CA PRO A 451 26.62 -4.08 9.83
C PRO A 451 27.37 -3.24 10.89
N PRO A 452 28.54 -2.67 10.57
CA PRO A 452 29.19 -1.70 11.44
C PRO A 452 28.23 -0.55 11.77
N THR A 453 27.97 -0.32 13.05
CA THR A 453 26.96 0.64 13.50
C THR A 453 27.56 1.63 14.49
N LEU A 454 27.33 2.92 14.27
CA LEU A 454 27.68 4.00 15.18
C LEU A 454 26.41 4.60 15.77
N LEU A 455 26.29 4.60 17.11
CA LEU A 455 25.30 5.40 17.83
C LEU A 455 25.97 6.66 18.40
N ALA A 456 25.50 7.84 17.99
CA ALA A 456 25.79 9.10 18.66
C ALA A 456 24.57 9.56 19.44
N TYR A 457 24.69 9.57 20.77
CA TYR A 457 23.58 9.90 21.67
C TYR A 457 23.87 11.18 22.44
N ALA A 458 23.21 12.25 22.03
CA ALA A 458 23.35 13.59 22.60
C ALA A 458 22.25 13.86 23.64
N THR A 459 22.66 14.32 24.81
CA THR A 459 21.75 14.74 25.89
C THR A 459 22.20 16.06 26.49
N ARG A 460 21.29 16.73 27.23
CA ARG A 460 21.65 17.97 27.91
C ARG A 460 22.73 17.71 28.96
N ASN A 461 22.47 16.72 29.80
CA ASN A 461 23.27 16.33 30.95
C ASN A 461 23.13 14.81 31.16
N VAL A 462 23.92 14.23 32.07
CA VAL A 462 23.93 12.77 32.30
C VAL A 462 22.63 12.30 32.96
N ALA A 463 22.04 13.09 33.86
CA ALA A 463 20.82 12.73 34.60
C ALA A 463 19.56 12.61 33.72
N GLU A 464 19.50 13.31 32.59
CA GLU A 464 18.41 13.18 31.62
C GLU A 464 18.57 11.97 30.69
N ARG A 465 19.77 11.36 30.61
CA ARG A 465 20.09 10.29 29.65
C ARG A 465 19.48 8.96 30.07
N ALA A 466 18.56 8.47 29.24
CA ALA A 466 17.90 7.18 29.41
C ALA A 466 18.73 6.02 28.80
N PHE A 467 18.48 4.78 29.27
CA PHE A 467 18.96 3.52 28.67
C PHE A 467 20.46 3.21 28.74
N ASP A 468 21.21 3.80 29.68
CA ASP A 468 22.67 3.58 29.75
C ASP A 468 23.07 2.10 29.91
N ALA A 469 22.33 1.35 30.73
CA ALA A 469 22.58 -0.07 30.97
C ALA A 469 22.17 -0.94 29.76
N GLU A 470 20.99 -0.67 29.20
CA GLU A 470 20.48 -1.40 28.03
C GLU A 470 21.37 -1.22 26.80
N LEU A 471 21.85 0.01 26.55
CA LEU A 471 22.81 0.28 25.49
C LEU A 471 24.13 -0.48 25.68
N GLU A 472 24.57 -0.69 26.91
CA GLU A 472 25.77 -1.48 27.20
C GLU A 472 25.53 -2.97 26.92
N THR A 473 24.36 -3.50 27.26
CA THR A 473 23.95 -4.87 26.89
C THR A 473 23.95 -5.06 25.38
N LEU A 474 23.32 -4.14 24.63
CA LEU A 474 23.29 -4.19 23.16
C LEU A 474 24.69 -4.06 22.56
N ARG A 475 25.57 -3.23 23.16
CA ARG A 475 26.98 -3.11 22.75
C ARG A 475 27.72 -4.43 22.88
N VAL A 476 27.55 -5.15 23.98
CA VAL A 476 28.15 -6.47 24.19
C VAL A 476 27.58 -7.50 23.20
N GLN A 477 26.25 -7.53 23.02
CA GLN A 477 25.57 -8.44 22.10
C GLN A 477 25.97 -8.23 20.63
N SER A 478 26.33 -7.01 20.24
CA SER A 478 26.76 -6.67 18.87
C SER A 478 28.04 -7.36 18.40
N GLY A 479 28.78 -8.05 19.28
CA GLY A 479 30.05 -8.69 18.93
C GLY A 479 31.13 -7.69 18.51
N GLY A 480 31.09 -6.45 19.00
CA GLY A 480 32.04 -5.39 18.69
C GLY A 480 31.70 -4.55 17.45
N LYS A 481 30.53 -4.78 16.83
CA LYS A 481 30.08 -4.02 15.66
C LYS A 481 29.36 -2.72 16.00
N LEU A 482 28.90 -2.56 17.24
CA LEU A 482 28.30 -1.32 17.74
C LEU A 482 29.33 -0.45 18.46
N ARG A 483 29.51 0.77 17.97
CA ARG A 483 30.24 1.84 18.66
C ARG A 483 29.25 2.86 19.19
N ILE A 484 29.46 3.34 20.41
CA ILE A 484 28.58 4.31 21.07
C ILE A 484 29.40 5.50 21.52
N VAL A 485 28.96 6.71 21.16
CA VAL A 485 29.47 7.97 21.69
C VAL A 485 28.35 8.71 22.42
N LYS A 486 28.52 8.91 23.73
CA LYS A 486 27.57 9.66 24.56
C LYS A 486 28.07 11.09 24.71
N ALA A 487 27.35 12.04 24.12
CA ALA A 487 27.67 13.46 24.17
C ALA A 487 26.75 14.19 25.15
N VAL A 488 27.34 15.08 25.97
CA VAL A 488 26.61 15.90 26.94
C VAL A 488 26.96 17.37 26.75
N SER A 489 25.95 18.21 26.48
CA SER A 489 26.17 19.64 26.22
C SER A 489 26.48 20.45 27.50
N GLN A 490 26.01 19.97 28.65
CA GLN A 490 26.10 20.63 29.96
C GLN A 490 26.33 19.56 31.05
N PRO A 491 27.54 18.98 31.15
CA PRO A 491 27.85 17.96 32.16
C PRO A 491 27.71 18.51 33.58
N GLU A 492 27.05 17.77 34.45
CA GLU A 492 26.89 18.13 35.86
C GLU A 492 28.21 17.99 36.64
N THR A 493 28.34 18.73 37.73
CA THR A 493 29.48 18.61 38.65
C THR A 493 29.62 17.17 39.15
N GLY A 494 30.82 16.60 39.07
CA GLY A 494 31.13 15.23 39.51
C GLY A 494 31.05 14.15 38.42
N ARG A 495 30.57 14.47 37.22
CA ARG A 495 30.61 13.56 36.06
C ARG A 495 31.97 13.58 35.37
N ARG A 496 32.49 12.39 35.02
CA ARG A 496 33.85 12.22 34.49
C ARG A 496 33.84 11.91 32.99
N LEU A 497 34.58 12.70 32.22
CA LEU A 497 34.87 12.43 30.81
C LEU A 497 35.58 11.07 30.65
N GLY A 498 35.18 10.31 29.65
CA GLY A 498 35.65 8.94 29.38
C GLY A 498 34.95 7.85 30.19
N VAL A 499 34.21 8.21 31.25
CA VAL A 499 33.48 7.26 32.10
C VAL A 499 31.97 7.49 31.99
N ASP A 500 31.49 8.66 32.43
CA ASP A 500 30.07 9.01 32.43
C ASP A 500 29.59 9.53 31.07
N TYR A 501 30.49 10.04 30.24
CA TYR A 501 30.23 10.53 28.88
C TYR A 501 31.53 10.55 28.09
N GLN A 502 31.43 10.54 26.76
CA GLN A 502 32.59 10.49 25.87
C GLN A 502 32.92 11.84 25.23
N HIS A 503 31.95 12.77 25.18
CA HIS A 503 32.13 14.10 24.61
C HIS A 503 31.41 15.17 25.43
N ALA A 504 32.09 16.28 25.71
CA ALA A 504 31.50 17.48 26.29
C ALA A 504 31.22 18.49 25.19
N GLY A 505 29.95 18.77 24.92
CA GLY A 505 29.51 19.66 23.85
C GLY A 505 28.42 19.05 22.97
N HIS A 506 28.12 19.73 21.87
CA HIS A 506 27.22 19.23 20.84
C HIS A 506 27.94 18.21 19.95
N VAL A 507 27.18 17.29 19.36
CA VAL A 507 27.69 16.36 18.34
C VAL A 507 27.89 17.15 17.05
N ASP A 508 29.04 16.96 16.40
CA ASP A 508 29.38 17.49 15.09
C ASP A 508 30.01 16.40 14.21
N ILE A 509 30.22 16.71 12.94
CA ILE A 509 30.76 15.76 11.96
C ILE A 509 32.17 15.30 12.30
N ASP A 510 32.99 16.14 12.94
CA ASP A 510 34.36 15.79 13.32
C ASP A 510 34.38 14.75 14.44
N LEU A 511 33.51 14.90 15.44
CA LEU A 511 33.28 13.86 16.45
C LEU A 511 32.83 12.55 15.80
N LEU A 512 31.84 12.61 14.90
CA LEU A 512 31.33 11.41 14.24
C LEU A 512 32.41 10.69 13.42
N ARG A 513 33.23 11.42 12.67
CA ARG A 513 34.39 10.88 11.96
C ARG A 513 35.42 10.25 12.90
N GLY A 514 35.69 10.90 14.03
CA GLY A 514 36.58 10.37 15.08
C GLY A 514 36.13 9.01 15.64
N TYR A 515 34.82 8.74 15.62
CA TYR A 515 34.23 7.45 16.04
C TYR A 515 34.00 6.46 14.90
N GLY A 516 34.35 6.82 13.66
CA GLY A 516 34.30 5.95 12.48
C GLY A 516 32.99 6.03 11.69
N LEU A 517 32.37 7.21 11.62
CA LEU A 517 31.28 7.46 10.67
C LEU A 517 31.71 7.09 9.24
N SER A 518 30.91 6.25 8.59
CA SER A 518 31.03 5.97 7.16
C SER A 518 30.13 6.92 6.38
N LEU A 519 30.68 7.67 5.42
CA LEU A 519 29.90 8.54 4.54
C LEU A 519 29.11 7.76 3.48
N ASP A 520 29.49 6.50 3.24
CA ASP A 520 28.77 5.59 2.36
C ASP A 520 27.60 4.86 3.05
N GLY A 521 27.46 5.01 4.36
CA GLY A 521 26.42 4.37 5.16
C GLY A 521 25.06 5.06 5.10
N ASP A 522 24.06 4.41 5.70
CA ASP A 522 22.75 5.02 5.96
C ASP A 522 22.79 5.76 7.31
N VAL A 523 22.22 6.96 7.35
CA VAL A 523 22.16 7.81 8.53
C VAL A 523 20.70 7.93 8.98
N TYR A 524 20.43 7.60 10.23
CA TYR A 524 19.12 7.78 10.86
C TYR A 524 19.22 8.89 11.91
N LEU A 525 18.43 9.94 11.74
CA LEU A 525 18.53 11.17 12.51
C LEU A 525 17.20 11.50 13.19
N CYS A 526 17.20 11.56 14.52
CA CYS A 526 16.00 11.89 15.29
C CYS A 526 16.35 12.72 16.52
N GLY A 527 15.69 13.86 16.70
CA GLY A 527 15.93 14.74 17.84
C GLY A 527 15.28 16.11 17.72
N PRO A 528 15.68 17.09 18.54
CA PRO A 528 15.19 18.46 18.45
C PRO A 528 15.55 19.13 17.11
N ALA A 529 14.72 20.07 16.63
CA ALA A 529 14.87 20.73 15.33
C ALA A 529 16.29 21.27 15.07
N GLY A 530 16.87 22.00 16.02
CA GLY A 530 18.22 22.54 15.89
C GLY A 530 19.31 21.46 15.78
N PHE A 531 19.18 20.37 16.54
CA PHE A 531 20.09 19.22 16.45
C PHE A 531 20.02 18.55 15.09
N MET A 532 18.80 18.30 14.60
CA MET A 532 18.60 17.65 13.31
C MET A 532 19.09 18.53 12.16
N GLN A 533 18.72 19.81 12.12
CA GLN A 533 19.10 20.70 11.03
C GLN A 533 20.63 20.88 10.97
N THR A 534 21.29 21.10 12.10
CA THR A 534 22.74 21.29 12.14
C THR A 534 23.50 20.04 11.69
N LEU A 535 23.10 18.84 12.15
CA LEU A 535 23.77 17.61 11.71
C LEU A 535 23.48 17.27 10.26
N TYR A 536 22.25 17.50 9.79
CA TYR A 536 21.91 17.33 8.40
C TYR A 536 22.80 18.17 7.47
N GLU A 537 22.92 19.48 7.76
CA GLU A 537 23.76 20.39 6.97
C GLU A 537 25.23 19.92 6.96
N GLN A 538 25.77 19.52 8.11
CA GLN A 538 27.14 19.01 8.19
C GLN A 538 27.35 17.67 7.46
N LEU A 539 26.34 16.78 7.44
CA LEU A 539 26.41 15.51 6.71
C LEU A 539 26.39 15.73 5.20
N ILE A 540 25.54 16.63 4.71
CA ILE A 540 25.51 17.02 3.30
C ILE A 540 26.83 17.67 2.90
N ASP A 541 27.33 18.63 3.68
CA ASP A 541 28.62 19.30 3.42
C ASP A 541 29.80 18.31 3.46
N ALA A 542 29.69 17.24 4.25
CA ALA A 542 30.66 16.15 4.30
C ALA A 542 30.55 15.17 3.13
N GLY A 543 29.52 15.26 2.29
CA GLY A 543 29.33 14.45 1.09
C GLY A 543 28.39 13.25 1.26
N VAL A 544 27.61 13.17 2.34
CA VAL A 544 26.57 12.14 2.46
C VAL A 544 25.43 12.48 1.49
N GLU A 545 24.99 11.50 0.70
CA GLU A 545 23.84 11.67 -0.20
C GLU A 545 22.56 11.88 0.62
N ASP A 546 21.74 12.88 0.26
CA ASP A 546 20.48 13.19 0.95
C ASP A 546 19.54 11.97 1.06
N ALA A 547 19.51 11.13 0.01
CA ALA A 547 18.73 9.90 -0.03
C ALA A 547 19.15 8.84 1.00
N ARG A 548 20.34 8.97 1.61
CA ARG A 548 20.85 8.11 2.69
C ARG A 548 20.64 8.69 4.08
N ILE A 549 20.08 9.90 4.18
CA ILE A 549 19.74 10.55 5.45
C ILE A 549 18.24 10.38 5.70
N HIS A 550 17.91 9.42 6.54
CA HIS A 550 16.56 9.17 7.04
C HIS A 550 16.35 10.01 8.29
N ALA A 551 15.30 10.82 8.33
CA ALA A 551 15.01 11.67 9.48
C ALA A 551 13.57 11.51 9.97
N GLU A 552 13.39 11.56 11.29
CA GLU A 552 12.07 11.65 11.91
C GLU A 552 12.08 12.74 12.97
N ALA A 553 11.14 13.67 12.83
CA ALA A 553 10.97 14.78 13.73
C ALA A 553 9.77 14.56 14.67
N PHE A 554 9.96 14.88 15.95
CA PHE A 554 8.88 14.81 16.94
C PHE A 554 8.20 16.18 17.08
N GLY A 555 6.93 16.26 16.70
CA GLY A 555 6.14 17.49 16.75
C GLY A 555 6.18 18.28 15.44
N PRO A 556 5.86 19.59 15.45
CA PRO A 556 5.74 20.41 14.23
C PRO A 556 7.10 20.81 13.63
N ALA A 557 8.19 20.30 14.18
CA ALA A 557 9.51 20.49 13.59
C ALA A 557 9.61 19.64 12.32
N GLY A 558 10.06 20.22 11.20
CA GLY A 558 10.45 19.53 9.99
C GLY A 558 11.94 19.73 9.71
N LEU A 559 12.53 18.86 8.89
CA LEU A 559 13.90 19.02 8.42
C LEU A 559 13.93 19.79 7.10
N ARG A 560 14.74 20.84 7.00
CA ARG A 560 14.95 21.54 5.72
C ARG A 560 16.05 20.86 4.93
N ARG A 561 15.66 20.15 3.87
CA ARG A 561 16.55 19.43 2.97
C ARG A 561 17.09 20.28 1.82
N VAL A 562 18.28 19.95 1.31
CA VAL A 562 18.88 20.61 0.15
C VAL A 562 18.04 20.40 -1.12
N GLY A 563 18.00 21.39 -2.00
CA GLY A 563 17.23 21.32 -3.25
C GLY A 563 15.72 21.55 -3.10
N HIS A 564 15.19 21.61 -1.87
CA HIS A 564 13.80 22.03 -1.62
C HIS A 564 13.70 23.57 -1.62
N PRO A 565 12.73 24.15 -2.34
CA PRO A 565 12.60 25.60 -2.43
C PRO A 565 12.31 26.20 -1.05
N VAL A 566 13.11 27.20 -0.66
CA VAL A 566 12.85 28.02 0.51
C VAL A 566 11.74 29.00 0.14
N GLN A 567 10.49 28.58 0.33
CA GLN A 567 9.35 29.47 0.18
C GLN A 567 9.12 30.20 1.51
N ALA A 568 9.04 31.53 1.45
CA ALA A 568 8.60 32.31 2.60
C ALA A 568 7.14 31.93 2.91
N LEU A 569 6.92 31.26 4.04
CA LEU A 569 5.59 30.88 4.49
C LEU A 569 4.91 32.08 5.17
N PRO A 570 3.63 32.37 4.89
CA PRO A 570 2.87 33.33 5.67
C PRO A 570 2.86 32.95 7.16
N ALA A 571 2.82 33.94 8.05
CA ALA A 571 2.60 33.66 9.47
C ALA A 571 1.24 32.95 9.66
N PRO A 572 1.11 32.05 10.64
CA PRO A 572 -0.18 31.49 11.01
C PRO A 572 -1.10 32.57 11.60
N ALA A 573 -2.42 32.38 11.49
CA ALA A 573 -3.40 33.26 12.11
C ALA A 573 -3.24 33.31 13.64
N ASP A 574 -3.45 34.49 14.21
CA ASP A 574 -3.32 34.81 15.64
C ASP A 574 -4.67 34.83 16.37
N GLY A 575 -5.78 34.70 15.63
CA GLY A 575 -7.15 34.65 16.13
C GLY A 575 -7.94 33.46 15.60
N ALA A 576 -9.21 33.39 15.98
CA ALA A 576 -10.13 32.34 15.56
C ALA A 576 -10.40 32.42 14.05
N VAL A 577 -10.44 31.26 13.37
CA VAL A 577 -10.73 31.19 11.93
C VAL A 577 -11.82 30.14 11.68
N PRO A 578 -12.94 30.51 11.04
CA PRO A 578 -13.96 29.54 10.61
C PRO A 578 -13.40 28.51 9.64
N VAL A 579 -13.68 27.23 9.88
CA VAL A 579 -13.26 26.11 9.02
C VAL A 579 -14.46 25.25 8.69
N ARG A 580 -14.71 25.04 7.40
CA ARG A 580 -15.72 24.12 6.89
C ARG A 580 -15.07 22.85 6.36
N PHE A 581 -15.48 21.70 6.88
CA PHE A 581 -15.17 20.37 6.35
C PHE A 581 -16.30 19.96 5.41
N ALA A 582 -16.08 20.13 4.10
CA ALA A 582 -17.13 20.18 3.10
C ALA A 582 -17.79 18.81 2.84
N ALA A 583 -17.02 17.72 2.80
CA ALA A 583 -17.55 16.38 2.55
C ALA A 583 -18.35 15.86 3.76
N SER A 584 -17.94 16.25 4.96
CA SER A 584 -18.62 15.93 6.21
C SER A 584 -19.72 16.92 6.59
N ALA A 585 -19.92 17.99 5.81
CA ALA A 585 -20.85 19.09 6.07
C ALA A 585 -20.75 19.68 7.50
N LEU A 586 -19.53 19.73 8.05
CA LEU A 586 -19.26 20.18 9.42
C LEU A 586 -18.58 21.54 9.43
N ASP A 587 -19.15 22.48 10.17
CA ASP A 587 -18.54 23.79 10.43
C ASP A 587 -17.91 23.81 11.82
N ALA A 588 -16.68 24.30 11.91
CA ALA A 588 -15.88 24.39 13.12
C ALA A 588 -15.17 25.73 13.21
N GLU A 589 -14.67 26.07 14.40
CA GLU A 589 -13.86 27.26 14.63
C GLU A 589 -12.46 26.85 15.05
N TRP A 590 -11.47 27.17 14.22
CA TRP A 590 -10.07 26.96 14.53
C TRP A 590 -9.59 28.00 15.56
N GLN A 591 -8.68 27.58 16.44
CA GLN A 591 -8.08 28.42 17.49
C GLN A 591 -6.55 28.30 17.45
N PRO A 592 -5.79 29.38 17.73
CA PRO A 592 -4.33 29.33 17.77
C PRO A 592 -3.75 28.21 18.65
N GLY A 593 -2.73 27.52 18.13
CA GLY A 593 -1.97 26.51 18.88
C GLY A 593 -2.34 25.05 18.61
N GLN A 594 -3.22 24.78 17.64
CA GLN A 594 -3.51 23.42 17.15
C GLN A 594 -3.40 23.35 15.62
N SER A 595 -3.11 22.18 15.06
CA SER A 595 -3.14 21.98 13.60
C SER A 595 -4.57 21.77 13.09
N LEU A 596 -4.77 21.88 11.77
CA LEU A 596 -6.06 21.58 11.13
C LEU A 596 -6.50 20.12 11.32
N LEU A 597 -5.55 19.19 11.46
CA LEU A 597 -5.83 17.80 11.85
C LEU A 597 -6.40 17.72 13.27
N GLU A 598 -5.77 18.41 14.24
CA GLU A 598 -6.23 18.40 15.63
C GLU A 598 -7.65 19.00 15.74
N LEU A 599 -7.94 20.06 14.98
CA LEU A 599 -9.30 20.61 14.87
C LEU A 599 -10.29 19.56 14.33
N ALA A 600 -9.99 18.92 13.19
CA ALA A 600 -10.85 17.91 12.59
C ALA A 600 -11.17 16.77 13.57
N GLU A 601 -10.14 16.27 14.27
CA GLU A 601 -10.30 15.23 15.28
C GLU A 601 -11.15 15.68 16.48
N SER A 602 -11.00 16.94 16.91
CA SER A 602 -11.81 17.50 18.00
C SER A 602 -13.29 17.60 17.64
N CYS A 603 -13.60 17.72 16.35
CA CYS A 603 -14.96 17.70 15.80
C CYS A 603 -15.50 16.29 15.54
N GLY A 604 -14.73 15.25 15.88
CA GLY A 604 -15.11 13.85 15.67
C GLY A 604 -14.83 13.30 14.27
N LEU A 605 -14.14 14.06 13.42
CA LEU A 605 -13.71 13.59 12.10
C LEU A 605 -12.49 12.67 12.22
N ASN A 606 -12.35 11.77 11.26
CA ASN A 606 -11.30 10.75 11.25
C ASN A 606 -10.44 10.80 9.97
N PRO A 607 -9.81 11.94 9.63
CA PRO A 607 -8.88 12.00 8.49
C PRO A 607 -7.75 10.97 8.62
N ASP A 608 -7.24 10.52 7.48
CA ASP A 608 -6.04 9.69 7.43
C ASP A 608 -4.84 10.45 7.99
N PHE A 609 -3.97 9.77 8.73
CA PHE A 609 -2.68 10.33 9.17
C PHE A 609 -1.71 9.22 9.58
N SER A 610 -0.41 9.53 9.53
CA SER A 610 0.65 8.68 10.08
C SER A 610 1.64 9.50 10.91
N CYS A 611 2.56 10.23 10.28
CA CYS A 611 3.69 10.90 10.96
C CYS A 611 3.30 12.05 11.93
N ARG A 612 2.20 12.76 11.67
CA ARG A 612 1.84 14.04 12.30
C ARG A 612 2.88 15.18 12.21
N GLY A 613 3.87 15.06 11.33
CA GLY A 613 4.94 16.05 11.13
C GLY A 613 5.12 16.51 9.68
N GLY A 614 4.24 16.10 8.76
CA GLY A 614 4.32 16.49 7.35
C GLY A 614 5.34 15.72 6.49
N THR A 615 5.78 14.53 6.93
CA THR A 615 6.78 13.72 6.22
C THR A 615 6.18 12.59 5.35
N CYS A 616 5.06 12.00 5.76
CA CYS A 616 4.47 10.83 5.07
C CYS A 616 3.39 11.16 4.02
N GLY A 617 2.80 12.36 4.08
CA GLY A 617 1.69 12.74 3.19
C GLY A 617 0.32 12.11 3.46
N SER A 618 0.17 11.18 4.42
CA SER A 618 -1.11 10.47 4.65
C SER A 618 -2.29 11.39 4.99
N CYS A 619 -2.05 12.54 5.61
CA CYS A 619 -3.11 13.49 6.00
C CYS A 619 -3.39 14.55 4.94
N ARG A 620 -3.16 14.22 3.67
CA ARG A 620 -3.37 15.13 2.56
C ARG A 620 -4.86 15.37 2.36
N ALA A 621 -5.24 16.63 2.21
CA ALA A 621 -6.61 17.04 1.93
C ALA A 621 -6.63 18.18 0.92
N ALA A 622 -7.69 18.28 0.13
CA ALA A 622 -7.88 19.41 -0.76
C ALA A 622 -8.35 20.64 0.01
N LEU A 623 -7.70 21.78 -0.21
CA LEU A 623 -8.11 23.09 0.25
C LEU A 623 -8.98 23.74 -0.83
N LEU A 624 -10.28 23.74 -0.62
CA LEU A 624 -11.30 24.22 -1.57
C LEU A 624 -11.41 25.75 -1.57
N ALA A 625 -11.22 26.38 -0.40
CA ALA A 625 -11.21 27.83 -0.27
C ALA A 625 -10.37 28.31 0.92
N GLY A 626 -9.89 29.55 0.84
CA GLY A 626 -9.05 30.17 1.86
C GLY A 626 -7.56 29.92 1.66
N GLN A 627 -6.75 30.30 2.65
CA GLN A 627 -5.30 30.15 2.59
C GLN A 627 -4.78 29.50 3.87
N ALA A 628 -4.07 28.39 3.71
CA ALA A 628 -3.35 27.73 4.78
C ALA A 628 -1.84 28.04 4.69
N THR A 629 -1.16 27.84 5.82
CA THR A 629 0.30 27.95 5.97
C THR A 629 0.82 26.81 6.84
N TYR A 630 2.14 26.77 7.03
CA TYR A 630 2.82 25.82 7.89
C TYR A 630 3.79 26.58 8.82
N LEU A 631 4.11 26.01 9.98
CA LEU A 631 5.17 26.57 10.84
C LEU A 631 6.56 26.35 10.21
N GLN A 632 6.72 25.24 9.51
CA GLN A 632 7.90 24.87 8.74
C GLN A 632 7.45 24.13 7.49
N THR A 633 8.18 24.28 6.38
CA THR A 633 7.86 23.60 5.12
C THR A 633 7.87 22.09 5.33
N PRO A 634 6.76 21.38 5.01
CA PRO A 634 6.72 19.92 5.11
C PRO A 634 7.72 19.26 4.15
N GLU A 635 8.26 18.10 4.55
CA GLU A 635 9.13 17.30 3.67
C GLU A 635 8.34 16.66 2.54
N TYR A 636 7.08 16.27 2.79
CA TYR A 636 6.21 15.73 1.76
C TYR A 636 5.66 16.85 0.86
N GLY A 637 5.98 16.79 -0.42
CA GLY A 637 5.47 17.73 -1.42
C GLY A 637 3.96 17.61 -1.63
N THR A 638 3.28 18.75 -1.73
CA THR A 638 1.84 18.84 -2.06
C THR A 638 1.65 19.46 -3.43
N GLN A 639 0.57 19.08 -4.14
CA GLN A 639 0.18 19.77 -5.37
C GLN A 639 -0.53 21.10 -5.05
N PRO A 640 -0.62 22.04 -5.99
CA PRO A 640 -1.43 23.24 -5.81
C PRO A 640 -2.87 22.89 -5.41
N GLY A 641 -3.35 23.48 -4.31
CA GLY A 641 -4.69 23.19 -3.76
C GLY A 641 -4.73 22.02 -2.77
N GLU A 642 -3.59 21.37 -2.46
CA GLU A 642 -3.51 20.36 -1.41
C GLU A 642 -2.80 20.89 -0.16
N ILE A 643 -3.21 20.40 1.01
CA ILE A 643 -2.57 20.69 2.30
C ILE A 643 -2.33 19.41 3.10
N LEU A 644 -1.33 19.44 3.99
CA LEU A 644 -1.12 18.37 4.98
C LEU A 644 -1.72 18.78 6.32
N LEU A 645 -2.91 18.26 6.62
CA LEU A 645 -3.69 18.65 7.82
C LEU A 645 -2.87 18.59 9.12
N CYS A 646 -1.95 17.64 9.25
CA CYS A 646 -1.22 17.39 10.49
C CYS A 646 -0.29 18.52 10.94
N CYS A 647 0.18 19.34 10.00
CA CYS A 647 1.08 20.46 10.26
C CYS A 647 0.60 21.77 9.61
N ALA A 648 -0.56 21.77 8.96
CA ALA A 648 -1.18 22.95 8.37
C ALA A 648 -1.94 23.78 9.42
N TYR A 649 -1.90 25.10 9.22
CA TYR A 649 -2.52 26.14 10.03
C TYR A 649 -3.24 27.14 9.10
N PRO A 650 -4.31 27.82 9.52
CA PRO A 650 -4.82 28.97 8.77
C PRO A 650 -3.73 30.05 8.63
N ALA A 651 -3.60 30.66 7.45
CA ALA A 651 -2.67 31.77 7.24
C ALA A 651 -3.22 33.05 7.90
N ALA A 652 -2.33 33.96 8.31
CA ALA A 652 -2.70 35.27 8.80
C ALA A 652 -3.53 36.02 7.74
N GLY A 653 -4.68 36.56 8.17
CA GLY A 653 -5.65 37.23 7.28
C GLY A 653 -6.61 36.28 6.53
N ALA A 654 -6.61 34.98 6.81
CA ALA A 654 -7.62 34.07 6.26
C ALA A 654 -8.99 34.30 6.94
N ASP A 655 -9.99 34.74 6.16
CA ASP A 655 -11.35 34.96 6.67
C ASP A 655 -12.10 33.64 6.96
N ARG A 656 -11.83 32.59 6.18
CA ARG A 656 -12.35 31.23 6.35
C ARG A 656 -11.48 30.22 5.62
N LEU A 657 -11.58 28.96 6.01
CA LEU A 657 -11.09 27.81 5.25
C LEU A 657 -12.22 26.87 4.86
N GLU A 658 -12.10 26.26 3.69
CA GLU A 658 -12.96 25.15 3.27
C GLU A 658 -12.07 23.99 2.82
N ILE A 659 -12.22 22.84 3.47
CA ILE A 659 -11.36 21.67 3.32
C ILE A 659 -12.24 20.51 2.89
N ASN A 660 -11.82 19.74 1.87
CA ASN A 660 -12.52 18.54 1.46
C ASN A 660 -12.23 17.39 2.44
N LEU A 661 -13.00 17.35 3.53
CA LEU A 661 -12.96 16.32 4.57
C LEU A 661 -14.35 16.05 5.11
#